data_AF-A0A9N9LNZ1-F1
#
_entry.id   AF-A0A9N9LNZ1-F1
#
_cell.length_a   1.000
_cell.length_b   1.000
_cell.length_c   1.000
_cell.angle_alpha   90.00
_cell.angle_beta   90.00
_cell.angle_gamma   90.00
#
_symmetry.space_group_name_H-M   'P 1'
#
loop_
_entity.id
_entity.type
_entity.pdbx_description
1 polymer ?
#
loop_
_entity_poly.entity_id
_entity_poly.type
_entity_poly.pdbx_seq_one_letter_code
_entity_poly.pdbx_strand_id
1 'polypeptide(L)'
;MENSSGSSESPTELKTRGRAIPRRGLPKVKSGCVTCKERRVKCGEEKPECHRCIKFGIDCAGYRPRKPKATRAKNELAPRGFTGFQYGEFGPSAKYMKNVLLPVVSTAPSVSFFKNQEESDYFKIFSTKTAMEILPLFASESFRRLMLQASESDLSIRHAVIALGALDKTSQLVSKSEKEKESLRKHHERALQQYAIALKHMREHADKKPDLRIALLHCLVTLCFEAWSGNQIQAMGQIQLGFRLIQAWKEESGNDTPLAAMSTHDSDLFRIFGRLDVQAMSLAKDSFWLKEHPFVDGDMNSFWAQMPSTFTSLEAAEPYTDGLSRRTMHILSRGTGRPKNKHVFPVNGWWGDKTPSVMATQQELLKDGRRWFSAFKSLYQKVCEKESPERVIYAKTLVVFARTGHHGTYILCCDDEMEYDQFTDSYRETVDYCEDILRAMEPGEKWPPDPKFSFDSIVVIPLYIISHKCRNPVVRRKCISLLLGYSRREGVWDSIFAGKMGQWAMEVEEDFIGEDGVIPGWARIYGMGFEKDIADRQAILTCQQRISPFSNEEITRRKVITCDSTTDLLQALRPPIASLALPIAGPRFASFDGLGGARKRKAIEPPQEDAPRDALEEILEPPTILAFAAAVGIIIWILSAVTGREHIPSGTPPVVILTVLDEESYSKEYIKNVKENRIEYARKHGYATFFPKVKDYDLNGAPPSWARVPAARHAFTKFPFSTYVWYLDQNSFIMNPELTVETHIMDKKRIESLTIKDQPIVPPDSVIKTWPHLKGENVELVLTQDKEGLAQGSFIVKRGEWSKFFLDTWFDPLYRSYNFQRADTHALEHIVQWHPTILSKLVLVPQRILNAYAKDHYDVESGAYKDGDFVIRFAGCDQQGRDCAKEADPFSKQWRTLFNAR
;
A
#
# COMPACT_ATOMS: atom_id res chain seq x y z
N MET A 1 -22.21 66.87 -24.98
CA MET A 1 -23.60 66.57 -25.38
C MET A 1 -23.86 65.15 -24.96
N GLU A 2 -24.16 64.92 -23.68
CA GLU A 2 -25.46 65.06 -22.97
C GLU A 2 -26.04 63.65 -22.79
N ASN A 3 -25.98 63.11 -21.56
CA ASN A 3 -27.03 63.15 -20.50
C ASN A 3 -28.20 62.21 -20.86
N SER A 4 -28.73 61.34 -20.00
CA SER A 4 -28.96 61.48 -18.55
C SER A 4 -29.43 60.14 -17.92
N SER A 5 -28.88 59.86 -16.71
CA SER A 5 -29.49 59.34 -15.47
C SER A 5 -30.86 58.64 -15.51
N GLY A 6 -31.05 57.47 -14.90
CA GLY A 6 -31.17 57.25 -13.43
C GLY A 6 -32.61 56.80 -13.16
N SER A 7 -33.02 56.01 -12.17
CA SER A 7 -32.53 55.55 -10.87
C SER A 7 -33.58 54.51 -10.38
N SER A 8 -33.23 53.33 -9.84
CA SER A 8 -33.15 53.01 -8.39
C SER A 8 -34.41 53.44 -7.58
N GLU A 9 -34.97 52.73 -6.62
CA GLU A 9 -34.56 51.58 -5.80
C GLU A 9 -35.79 51.13 -4.97
N SER A 10 -35.65 50.00 -4.29
CA SER A 10 -36.54 49.32 -3.32
C SER A 10 -36.70 50.12 -1.99
N PRO A 11 -37.24 49.63 -0.83
CA PRO A 11 -37.71 48.27 -0.45
C PRO A 11 -38.92 48.16 0.54
N THR A 12 -39.36 46.89 0.77
CA THR A 12 -39.94 46.29 2.02
C THR A 12 -41.25 46.88 2.61
N GLU A 13 -42.31 46.13 3.00
CA GLU A 13 -42.35 44.88 3.79
C GLU A 13 -43.79 44.28 3.91
N LEU A 14 -43.84 42.98 4.26
CA LEU A 14 -44.87 42.20 5.00
C LEU A 14 -46.25 41.77 4.42
N LYS A 15 -46.41 40.42 4.32
CA LYS A 15 -47.52 39.49 4.73
C LYS A 15 -48.96 39.80 4.23
N THR A 16 -49.80 38.89 3.72
CA THR A 16 -49.92 37.41 3.82
C THR A 16 -50.99 36.89 2.83
N ARG A 17 -50.72 35.71 2.25
CA ARG A 17 -51.57 34.64 1.65
C ARG A 17 -53.05 34.90 1.26
N GLY A 18 -53.34 34.63 -0.03
CA GLY A 18 -54.64 34.17 -0.56
C GLY A 18 -54.44 33.22 -1.76
N ARG A 19 -55.10 32.04 -1.73
CA ARG A 19 -54.95 30.87 -2.63
C ARG A 19 -55.39 31.11 -4.09
N ALA A 20 -54.65 30.57 -5.05
CA ALA A 20 -55.09 30.32 -6.43
C ALA A 20 -55.28 28.81 -6.71
N ILE A 21 -56.27 28.50 -7.55
CA ILE A 21 -56.90 27.18 -7.79
C ILE A 21 -55.97 26.23 -8.57
N PRO A 22 -55.84 24.93 -8.20
CA PRO A 22 -55.02 23.99 -8.94
C PRO A 22 -55.76 23.39 -10.15
N ARG A 23 -55.10 23.42 -11.33
CA ARG A 23 -55.53 22.72 -12.56
C ARG A 23 -55.39 21.20 -12.41
N ARG A 24 -56.41 20.45 -12.82
CA ARG A 24 -56.47 18.97 -12.79
C ARG A 24 -55.35 18.35 -13.64
N GLY A 25 -54.58 17.44 -13.06
CA GLY A 25 -53.51 16.70 -13.73
C GLY A 25 -54.03 15.54 -14.58
N LEU A 26 -53.51 15.40 -15.80
CA LEU A 26 -53.79 14.30 -16.71
C LEU A 26 -53.18 12.96 -16.20
N PRO A 27 -53.74 11.79 -16.57
CA PRO A 27 -53.32 10.48 -16.07
C PRO A 27 -51.87 10.16 -16.44
N LYS A 28 -51.04 9.83 -15.43
CA LYS A 28 -49.62 9.48 -15.60
C LYS A 28 -49.47 8.01 -16.01
N VAL A 29 -48.86 7.75 -17.17
CA VAL A 29 -48.46 6.39 -17.57
C VAL A 29 -47.18 5.98 -16.84
N LYS A 30 -47.21 4.86 -16.11
CA LYS A 30 -46.08 4.39 -15.27
C LYS A 30 -44.95 3.77 -16.10
N SER A 31 -45.20 3.38 -17.35
CA SER A 31 -44.26 2.67 -18.23
C SER A 31 -43.53 3.57 -19.24
N GLY A 32 -43.75 4.89 -19.24
CA GLY A 32 -43.06 5.78 -20.19
C GLY A 32 -41.53 5.78 -20.09
N CYS A 33 -40.86 6.10 -21.21
CA CYS A 33 -39.40 6.25 -21.29
C CYS A 33 -38.89 7.34 -20.35
N VAL A 34 -37.60 7.30 -20.01
CA VAL A 34 -36.98 8.25 -19.07
C VAL A 34 -37.15 9.69 -19.55
N THR A 35 -36.83 9.96 -20.82
CA THR A 35 -36.92 11.30 -21.44
C THR A 35 -38.34 11.88 -21.36
N CYS A 36 -39.38 11.12 -21.66
CA CYS A 36 -40.77 11.60 -21.58
C CYS A 36 -41.23 11.85 -20.14
N LYS A 37 -40.76 11.04 -19.19
CA LYS A 37 -41.08 11.21 -17.76
C LYS A 37 -40.46 12.48 -17.18
N GLU A 38 -39.20 12.76 -17.51
CA GLU A 38 -38.51 13.98 -17.09
C GLU A 38 -39.18 15.22 -17.66
N ARG A 39 -39.57 15.16 -18.94
CA ARG A 39 -40.32 16.22 -19.63
C ARG A 39 -41.78 16.33 -19.20
N ARG A 40 -42.27 15.45 -18.30
CA ARG A 40 -43.65 15.38 -17.81
C ARG A 40 -44.70 15.34 -18.93
N VAL A 41 -44.38 14.69 -20.04
CA VAL A 41 -45.29 14.46 -21.19
C VAL A 41 -45.69 12.98 -21.27
N LYS A 42 -46.88 12.69 -21.82
CA LYS A 42 -47.33 11.31 -22.02
C LYS A 42 -46.46 10.63 -23.08
N CYS A 43 -45.82 9.52 -22.71
CA CYS A 43 -45.02 8.67 -23.59
C CYS A 43 -45.91 7.73 -24.42
N GLY A 44 -45.49 7.40 -25.64
CA GLY A 44 -46.17 6.43 -26.52
C GLY A 44 -45.82 4.96 -26.24
N GLU A 45 -44.78 4.71 -25.43
CA GLU A 45 -44.35 3.36 -24.99
C GLU A 45 -43.80 2.44 -26.09
N GLU A 46 -43.49 2.97 -27.27
CA GLU A 46 -42.83 2.24 -28.37
C GLU A 46 -41.35 1.98 -28.05
N LYS A 47 -40.82 0.80 -28.39
CA LYS A 47 -39.43 0.39 -28.15
C LYS A 47 -38.71 0.12 -29.48
N PRO A 48 -37.40 0.42 -29.61
CA PRO A 48 -36.46 0.86 -28.56
C PRO A 48 -36.60 2.35 -28.18
N GLU A 49 -37.10 3.19 -29.10
CA GLU A 49 -37.34 4.62 -28.88
C GLU A 49 -38.82 4.97 -29.04
N CYS A 50 -39.32 5.88 -28.20
CA CYS A 50 -40.73 6.26 -28.29
C CYS A 50 -40.95 7.27 -29.43
N HIS A 51 -42.08 7.15 -30.14
CA HIS A 51 -42.38 7.99 -31.30
C HIS A 51 -42.41 9.49 -30.96
N ARG A 52 -42.70 9.82 -29.69
CA ARG A 52 -42.70 11.20 -29.21
C ARG A 52 -41.28 11.77 -29.04
N CYS A 53 -40.29 10.97 -28.67
CA CYS A 53 -38.90 11.42 -28.66
C CYS A 53 -38.40 11.66 -30.11
N ILE A 54 -38.72 10.72 -31.01
CA ILE A 54 -38.40 10.82 -32.45
C ILE A 54 -39.02 12.08 -33.06
N LYS A 55 -40.32 12.32 -32.86
CA LYS A 55 -41.02 13.48 -33.44
C LYS A 55 -40.49 14.84 -32.95
N PHE A 56 -39.94 14.89 -31.74
CA PHE A 56 -39.38 16.14 -31.18
C PHE A 56 -37.86 16.26 -31.41
N GLY A 57 -37.23 15.30 -32.11
CA GLY A 57 -35.80 15.32 -32.40
C GLY A 57 -34.92 15.27 -31.16
N ILE A 58 -35.36 14.54 -30.12
CA ILE A 58 -34.64 14.43 -28.84
C ILE A 58 -34.32 12.97 -28.55
N ASP A 59 -33.08 12.69 -28.16
CA ASP A 59 -32.60 11.34 -27.86
C ASP A 59 -33.43 10.66 -26.76
N CYS A 60 -33.87 9.43 -27.05
CA CYS A 60 -34.66 8.63 -26.15
C CYS A 60 -33.74 7.80 -25.24
N ALA A 61 -33.61 8.19 -23.96
CA ALA A 61 -32.83 7.48 -22.95
C ALA A 61 -33.44 6.11 -22.53
N GLY A 62 -34.32 5.55 -23.35
CA GLY A 62 -34.89 4.21 -23.19
C GLY A 62 -35.86 4.05 -22.01
N TYR A 63 -36.21 2.79 -21.75
CA TYR A 63 -37.14 2.36 -20.71
C TYR A 63 -36.37 1.69 -19.58
N ARG A 64 -36.53 2.15 -18.33
CA ARG A 64 -35.84 1.51 -17.20
C ARG A 64 -36.28 0.04 -17.05
N PRO A 65 -35.36 -0.92 -16.89
CA PRO A 65 -35.70 -2.31 -16.61
C PRO A 65 -36.43 -2.41 -15.26
N ARG A 66 -37.52 -3.16 -15.23
CA ARG A 66 -38.37 -3.30 -14.04
C ARG A 66 -37.70 -4.31 -13.10
N LYS A 67 -37.37 -3.90 -11.85
CA LYS A 67 -36.96 -4.84 -10.78
C LYS A 67 -37.99 -5.99 -10.68
N PRO A 68 -37.58 -7.27 -10.56
CA PRO A 68 -38.52 -8.36 -10.37
C PRO A 68 -39.27 -8.11 -9.05
N LYS A 69 -40.59 -7.92 -9.13
CA LYS A 69 -41.43 -7.89 -7.93
C LYS A 69 -41.80 -9.34 -7.62
N ALA A 70 -41.47 -9.79 -6.41
CA ALA A 70 -41.98 -11.02 -5.84
C ALA A 70 -43.53 -11.00 -5.90
N THR A 71 -44.10 -11.80 -6.79
CA THR A 71 -45.54 -12.03 -6.85
C THR A 71 -45.88 -13.25 -6.02
N ARG A 72 -46.58 -13.01 -4.92
CA ARG A 72 -47.36 -14.01 -4.19
C ARG A 72 -48.50 -14.48 -5.10
N ALA A 73 -48.30 -15.57 -5.83
CA ALA A 73 -49.36 -16.25 -6.58
C ALA A 73 -49.97 -17.35 -5.71
N LYS A 74 -51.30 -17.37 -5.68
CA LYS A 74 -52.13 -18.38 -5.01
C LYS A 74 -51.98 -19.72 -5.72
N ASN A 75 -52.01 -20.79 -4.93
CA ASN A 75 -52.12 -22.18 -5.38
C ASN A 75 -53.23 -22.35 -6.42
N GLU A 76 -52.92 -23.01 -7.53
CA GLU A 76 -53.76 -24.07 -8.10
C GLU A 76 -52.96 -24.92 -9.11
N LEU A 77 -52.78 -26.19 -8.72
CA LEU A 77 -52.52 -27.41 -9.51
C LEU A 77 -51.32 -27.49 -10.47
N ALA A 78 -50.22 -28.04 -9.94
CA ALA A 78 -49.28 -28.85 -10.70
C ALA A 78 -49.78 -30.31 -10.82
N PRO A 79 -49.41 -31.05 -11.88
CA PRO A 79 -49.23 -32.49 -11.78
C PRO A 79 -47.73 -32.86 -11.80
N ARG A 80 -47.31 -33.39 -10.65
CA ARG A 80 -46.46 -34.59 -10.45
C ARG A 80 -45.05 -34.64 -11.06
N GLY A 81 -44.06 -34.68 -10.17
CA GLY A 81 -42.71 -35.17 -10.46
C GLY A 81 -41.72 -35.05 -9.29
N PHE A 82 -41.92 -35.86 -8.23
CA PHE A 82 -40.96 -36.25 -7.18
C PHE A 82 -40.27 -35.15 -6.33
N THR A 83 -40.96 -34.77 -5.24
CA THR A 83 -40.33 -34.40 -3.97
C THR A 83 -40.71 -35.45 -2.92
N GLY A 84 -39.75 -35.93 -2.16
CA GLY A 84 -40.01 -36.77 -1.00
C GLY A 84 -38.75 -37.06 -0.21
N PHE A 85 -38.29 -36.10 0.59
CA PHE A 85 -37.96 -36.34 2.00
C PHE A 85 -38.18 -35.03 2.76
N GLN A 86 -39.14 -35.10 3.70
CA GLN A 86 -39.62 -34.01 4.55
C GLN A 86 -38.52 -33.52 5.50
N TYR A 87 -38.38 -32.20 5.61
CA TYR A 87 -37.90 -31.57 6.84
C TYR A 87 -38.95 -31.82 7.92
N GLY A 88 -38.69 -32.82 8.76
CA GLY A 88 -39.25 -32.86 10.10
C GLY A 88 -38.63 -31.74 10.93
N GLU A 89 -39.47 -31.08 11.72
CA GLU A 89 -39.08 -30.21 12.82
C GLU A 89 -38.08 -30.91 13.75
N PHE A 90 -36.80 -30.72 13.50
CA PHE A 90 -35.75 -30.89 14.50
C PHE A 90 -34.79 -29.74 14.33
N GLY A 91 -35.10 -28.61 14.96
CA GLY A 91 -34.11 -27.58 15.18
C GLY A 91 -32.95 -28.17 15.97
N PRO A 92 -31.69 -28.06 15.51
CA PRO A 92 -30.56 -28.24 16.40
C PRO A 92 -30.60 -27.10 17.40
N SER A 93 -30.95 -27.47 18.63
CA SER A 93 -31.00 -26.66 19.83
C SER A 93 -29.91 -25.58 19.88
N ALA A 94 -30.31 -24.41 20.38
CA ALA A 94 -29.48 -23.28 20.85
C ALA A 94 -28.38 -23.65 21.89
N LYS A 95 -28.00 -24.93 22.00
CA LYS A 95 -26.89 -25.45 22.79
C LYS A 95 -25.51 -25.19 22.17
N TYR A 96 -25.39 -25.09 20.84
CA TYR A 96 -24.07 -24.92 20.20
C TYR A 96 -23.53 -23.47 20.20
N MET A 97 -24.40 -22.45 20.37
CA MET A 97 -23.94 -21.07 20.57
C MET A 97 -23.50 -20.75 22.01
N LYS A 98 -23.88 -21.57 22.99
CA LYS A 98 -23.48 -21.34 24.39
C LYS A 98 -22.03 -21.71 24.71
N ASN A 99 -21.34 -22.41 23.81
CA ASN A 99 -19.95 -22.84 24.03
C ASN A 99 -18.91 -22.02 23.23
N VAL A 100 -19.32 -20.95 22.53
CA VAL A 100 -18.39 -19.99 21.89
C VAL A 100 -18.01 -18.84 22.83
N LEU A 101 -18.68 -18.73 23.98
CA LEU A 101 -18.10 -18.06 25.15
C LEU A 101 -17.21 -19.06 25.89
N LEU A 102 -16.02 -19.34 25.34
CA LEU A 102 -14.97 -19.92 26.18
C LEU A 102 -14.66 -18.88 27.26
N PRO A 103 -14.63 -19.25 28.55
CA PRO A 103 -14.27 -18.33 29.62
C PRO A 103 -12.78 -18.00 29.51
N VAL A 104 -12.45 -17.00 28.68
CA VAL A 104 -11.13 -16.37 28.56
C VAL A 104 -11.06 -15.26 29.61
N VAL A 105 -11.37 -15.61 30.87
CA VAL A 105 -11.17 -14.75 32.03
C VAL A 105 -10.64 -15.66 33.12
N SER A 106 -9.32 -15.78 33.22
CA SER A 106 -8.73 -16.19 34.49
C SER A 106 -9.05 -15.08 35.50
N THR A 107 -9.98 -15.35 36.40
CA THR A 107 -10.29 -14.49 37.55
C THR A 107 -9.14 -14.54 38.54
N ALA A 108 -8.02 -13.92 38.21
CA ALA A 108 -6.99 -13.55 39.18
C ALA A 108 -7.13 -12.03 39.43
N PRO A 109 -7.38 -11.58 40.67
CA PRO A 109 -7.55 -10.16 40.94
C PRO A 109 -6.17 -9.49 41.02
N SER A 110 -5.84 -8.60 40.07
CA SER A 110 -5.05 -7.38 40.34
C SER A 110 -4.74 -6.46 39.14
N VAL A 111 -5.12 -6.77 37.89
CA VAL A 111 -4.96 -5.82 36.77
C VAL A 111 -6.22 -5.82 35.90
N SER A 112 -6.86 -4.66 35.69
CA SER A 112 -7.97 -4.59 34.74
C SER A 112 -7.45 -4.87 33.33
N PHE A 113 -8.01 -5.88 32.68
CA PHE A 113 -7.58 -6.32 31.34
C PHE A 113 -7.71 -5.20 30.29
N PHE A 114 -8.70 -4.33 30.46
CA PHE A 114 -8.95 -3.14 29.66
C PHE A 114 -8.87 -1.88 30.53
N LYS A 115 -8.42 -0.77 29.94
CA LYS A 115 -8.37 0.54 30.62
C LYS A 115 -9.73 1.21 30.67
N ASN A 116 -10.59 0.96 29.68
CA ASN A 116 -11.92 1.55 29.58
C ASN A 116 -12.90 0.64 28.81
N GLN A 117 -14.19 1.01 28.81
CA GLN A 117 -15.24 0.28 28.11
C GLN A 117 -15.03 0.28 26.58
N GLU A 118 -14.42 1.32 26.04
CA GLU A 118 -14.18 1.46 24.60
C GLU A 118 -13.22 0.38 24.07
N GLU A 119 -12.13 0.13 24.79
CA GLU A 119 -11.17 -0.95 24.50
C GLU A 119 -11.83 -2.33 24.57
N SER A 120 -12.70 -2.55 25.56
CA SER A 120 -13.48 -3.78 25.70
C SER A 120 -14.42 -3.99 24.49
N ASP A 121 -15.09 -2.92 24.05
CA ASP A 121 -15.99 -2.97 22.90
C ASP A 121 -15.23 -3.27 21.59
N TYR A 122 -14.06 -2.65 21.36
CA TYR A 122 -13.23 -2.93 20.19
C TYR A 122 -12.66 -4.35 20.21
N PHE A 123 -12.19 -4.82 21.36
CA PHE A 123 -11.72 -6.19 21.52
C PHE A 123 -12.84 -7.21 21.25
N LYS A 124 -14.07 -6.90 21.69
CA LYS A 124 -15.25 -7.71 21.39
C LYS A 124 -15.55 -7.75 19.89
N ILE A 125 -15.47 -6.61 19.21
CA ILE A 125 -15.63 -6.55 17.75
C ILE A 125 -14.58 -7.43 17.07
N PHE A 126 -13.32 -7.32 17.49
CA PHE A 126 -12.25 -8.16 16.93
C PHE A 126 -12.53 -9.65 17.13
N SER A 127 -12.76 -10.07 18.37
CA SER A 127 -12.94 -11.49 18.74
C SER A 127 -14.18 -12.14 18.13
N THR A 128 -15.25 -11.38 17.91
CA THR A 128 -16.53 -11.92 17.41
C THR A 128 -16.74 -11.73 15.91
N LYS A 129 -16.09 -10.74 15.29
CA LYS A 129 -16.31 -10.36 13.89
C LYS A 129 -15.00 -10.23 13.13
N THR A 130 -14.12 -9.29 13.49
CA THR A 130 -12.96 -8.93 12.66
C THR A 130 -11.99 -10.11 12.47
N ALA A 131 -11.77 -10.93 13.50
CA ALA A 131 -10.92 -12.12 13.40
C ALA A 131 -11.49 -13.17 12.43
N MET A 132 -12.81 -13.26 12.30
CA MET A 132 -13.49 -14.12 11.33
C MET A 132 -13.41 -13.54 9.91
N GLU A 133 -13.40 -12.22 9.74
CA GLU A 133 -13.28 -11.59 8.42
C GLU A 133 -11.85 -11.63 7.88
N ILE A 134 -10.87 -11.30 8.73
CA ILE A 134 -9.43 -11.30 8.42
C ILE A 134 -8.98 -12.72 8.00
N LEU A 135 -9.52 -13.77 8.63
CA LEU A 135 -9.17 -15.17 8.35
C LEU A 135 -10.43 -16.04 8.20
N PRO A 136 -11.17 -15.89 7.08
CA PRO A 136 -12.51 -16.42 6.96
C PRO A 136 -12.50 -17.93 6.75
N LEU A 137 -11.59 -18.49 5.95
CA LEU A 137 -11.84 -19.84 5.47
C LEU A 137 -11.23 -20.96 6.32
N PHE A 138 -9.91 -21.00 6.55
CA PHE A 138 -9.30 -22.19 7.20
C PHE A 138 -8.08 -21.85 8.05
N ALA A 139 -8.12 -20.76 8.82
CA ALA A 139 -7.33 -20.70 10.03
C ALA A 139 -8.05 -21.56 11.08
N SER A 140 -7.35 -22.58 11.60
CA SER A 140 -7.83 -23.45 12.66
C SER A 140 -8.48 -22.61 13.75
N GLU A 141 -9.55 -23.11 14.38
CA GLU A 141 -10.04 -22.55 15.64
C GLU A 141 -8.85 -22.28 16.61
N SER A 142 -7.82 -23.12 16.52
CA SER A 142 -6.53 -22.99 17.19
C SER A 142 -5.81 -21.67 16.91
N PHE A 143 -5.80 -21.13 15.69
CA PHE A 143 -5.13 -19.87 15.39
C PHE A 143 -5.87 -18.65 15.96
N ARG A 144 -7.21 -18.61 15.82
CA ARG A 144 -8.02 -17.55 16.48
C ARG A 144 -7.83 -17.61 17.99
N ARG A 145 -7.81 -18.82 18.56
CA ARG A 145 -7.52 -19.04 19.96
C ARG A 145 -6.10 -18.60 20.33
N LEU A 146 -5.10 -18.88 19.50
CA LEU A 146 -3.71 -18.44 19.68
C LEU A 146 -3.61 -16.92 19.73
N MET A 147 -4.24 -16.22 18.80
CA MET A 147 -4.30 -14.75 18.75
C MET A 147 -4.94 -14.16 20.03
N LEU A 148 -6.04 -14.74 20.49
CA LEU A 148 -6.73 -14.29 21.70
C LEU A 148 -5.92 -14.61 22.96
N GLN A 149 -5.32 -15.80 23.07
CA GLN A 149 -4.44 -16.17 24.18
C GLN A 149 -3.20 -15.26 24.24
N ALA A 150 -2.58 -14.98 23.09
CA ALA A 150 -1.43 -14.09 23.03
C ALA A 150 -1.80 -12.64 23.43
N SER A 151 -3.03 -12.20 23.17
CA SER A 151 -3.51 -10.89 23.64
C SER A 151 -3.70 -10.81 25.16
N GLU A 152 -3.79 -11.95 25.86
CA GLU A 152 -3.80 -11.96 27.33
C GLU A 152 -2.40 -11.73 27.90
N SER A 153 -1.38 -12.36 27.34
CA SER A 153 -0.01 -12.34 27.85
C SER A 153 0.85 -11.21 27.29
N ASP A 154 0.58 -10.74 26.07
CA ASP A 154 1.38 -9.73 25.36
C ASP A 154 0.56 -8.45 25.12
N LEU A 155 1.00 -7.35 25.76
CA LEU A 155 0.35 -6.04 25.64
C LEU A 155 0.36 -5.48 24.22
N SER A 156 1.41 -5.76 23.44
CA SER A 156 1.49 -5.27 22.08
C SER A 156 0.48 -5.96 21.17
N ILE A 157 0.31 -7.28 21.31
CA ILE A 157 -0.71 -8.03 20.57
C ILE A 157 -2.10 -7.56 21.01
N ARG A 158 -2.31 -7.33 22.32
CA ARG A 158 -3.57 -6.80 22.86
C ARG A 158 -3.96 -5.48 22.21
N HIS A 159 -3.06 -4.50 22.23
CA HIS A 159 -3.33 -3.18 21.66
C HIS A 159 -3.49 -3.24 20.13
N ALA A 160 -2.79 -4.15 19.43
CA ALA A 160 -2.96 -4.34 18.00
C ALA A 160 -4.33 -4.92 17.64
N VAL A 161 -4.84 -5.92 18.37
CA VAL A 161 -6.17 -6.50 18.11
C VAL A 161 -7.30 -5.52 18.44
N ILE A 162 -7.14 -4.69 19.48
CA ILE A 162 -8.05 -3.58 19.80
C ILE A 162 -8.05 -2.57 18.64
N ALA A 163 -6.87 -2.22 18.12
CA ALA A 163 -6.74 -1.31 16.99
C ALA A 163 -7.46 -1.84 15.73
N LEU A 164 -7.34 -3.15 15.44
CA LEU A 164 -8.06 -3.81 14.35
C LEU A 164 -9.59 -3.77 14.57
N GLY A 165 -10.07 -3.99 15.78
CA GLY A 165 -11.51 -3.87 16.10
C GLY A 165 -12.05 -2.45 15.95
N ALA A 166 -11.25 -1.44 16.30
CA ALA A 166 -11.58 -0.03 16.07
C ALA A 166 -11.60 0.33 14.57
N LEU A 167 -10.67 -0.23 13.80
CA LEU A 167 -10.60 -0.05 12.37
C LEU A 167 -11.77 -0.71 11.63
N ASP A 168 -12.19 -1.89 12.06
CA ASP A 168 -13.39 -2.56 11.55
C ASP A 168 -14.65 -1.71 11.81
N LYS A 169 -14.79 -1.14 13.00
CA LYS A 169 -15.89 -0.22 13.33
C LYS A 169 -15.89 1.03 12.45
N THR A 170 -14.72 1.46 11.97
CA THR A 170 -14.57 2.57 11.01
C THR A 170 -15.03 2.16 9.59
N SER A 171 -14.94 0.89 9.22
CA SER A 171 -15.17 0.39 7.85
C SER A 171 -16.66 0.18 7.46
N GLN A 172 -17.58 0.36 8.41
CA GLN A 172 -19.03 0.25 8.20
C GLN A 172 -19.56 1.47 7.42
N LEU A 173 -19.47 1.41 6.09
CA LEU A 173 -19.93 2.46 5.16
C LEU A 173 -21.02 1.93 4.22
N VAL A 174 -22.27 2.39 4.41
CA VAL A 174 -23.16 2.96 3.35
C VAL A 174 -24.16 3.94 4.00
N SER A 175 -24.28 5.15 3.43
CA SER A 175 -25.31 6.20 3.62
C SER A 175 -25.60 6.73 5.04
N LYS A 176 -24.80 7.66 5.57
CA LYS A 176 -25.01 8.19 6.93
C LYS A 176 -24.68 9.68 7.09
N SER A 177 -25.35 10.31 8.07
CA SER A 177 -25.41 11.75 8.35
C SER A 177 -24.08 12.35 8.85
N GLU A 178 -23.95 13.69 8.89
CA GLU A 178 -22.72 14.36 9.38
C GLU A 178 -22.32 13.97 10.82
N LYS A 179 -23.30 13.68 11.70
CA LYS A 179 -23.02 13.19 13.07
C LYS A 179 -22.35 11.81 13.09
N GLU A 180 -22.68 10.96 12.12
CA GLU A 180 -22.11 9.61 12.00
C GLU A 180 -20.70 9.66 11.41
N LYS A 181 -20.40 10.62 10.51
CA LYS A 181 -19.03 10.88 10.02
C LYS A 181 -18.07 11.31 11.12
N GLU A 182 -18.53 12.16 12.03
CA GLU A 182 -17.73 12.60 13.19
C GLU A 182 -17.45 11.45 14.17
N SER A 183 -18.43 10.57 14.40
CA SER A 183 -18.22 9.34 15.20
C SER A 183 -17.22 8.38 14.56
N LEU A 184 -17.21 8.27 13.22
CA LEU A 184 -16.28 7.43 12.49
C LEU A 184 -14.84 7.94 12.58
N ARG A 185 -14.64 9.27 12.49
CA ARG A 185 -13.32 9.89 12.68
C ARG A 185 -12.73 9.55 14.05
N LYS A 186 -13.57 9.56 15.09
CA LYS A 186 -13.15 9.17 16.44
C LYS A 186 -12.71 7.72 16.52
N HIS A 187 -13.45 6.78 15.93
CA HIS A 187 -13.05 5.37 15.91
C HIS A 187 -11.74 5.14 15.13
N HIS A 188 -11.53 5.88 14.04
CA HIS A 188 -10.28 5.83 13.28
C HIS A 188 -9.09 6.37 14.07
N GLU A 189 -9.24 7.53 14.71
CA GLU A 189 -8.21 8.13 15.58
C GLU A 189 -7.85 7.18 16.73
N ARG A 190 -8.85 6.53 17.32
CA ARG A 190 -8.66 5.51 18.36
C ARG A 190 -7.90 4.29 17.84
N ALA A 191 -8.19 3.84 16.62
CA ALA A 191 -7.45 2.74 15.99
C ALA A 191 -5.95 3.08 15.86
N LEU A 192 -5.62 4.28 15.39
CA LEU A 192 -4.22 4.75 15.27
C LEU A 192 -3.53 4.88 16.63
N GLN A 193 -4.22 5.42 17.64
CA GLN A 193 -3.70 5.53 19.00
C GLN A 193 -3.34 4.15 19.58
N GLN A 194 -4.25 3.18 19.46
CA GLN A 194 -4.04 1.82 19.96
C GLN A 194 -2.92 1.10 19.20
N TYR A 195 -2.83 1.31 17.88
CA TYR A 195 -1.74 0.77 17.07
C TYR A 195 -0.38 1.36 17.46
N ALA A 196 -0.30 2.67 17.73
CA ALA A 196 0.93 3.29 18.20
C ALA A 196 1.41 2.73 19.56
N ILE A 197 0.48 2.45 20.48
CA ILE A 197 0.78 1.77 21.76
C ILE A 197 1.29 0.35 21.50
N ALA A 198 0.65 -0.38 20.57
CA ALA A 198 1.10 -1.71 20.17
C ALA A 198 2.55 -1.69 19.69
N LEU A 199 2.88 -0.80 18.74
CA LEU A 199 4.25 -0.66 18.20
C LEU A 199 5.28 -0.31 19.27
N LYS A 200 4.92 0.50 20.27
CA LYS A 200 5.79 0.81 21.41
C LYS A 200 6.15 -0.46 22.19
N HIS A 201 5.17 -1.25 22.57
CA HIS A 201 5.40 -2.50 23.31
C HIS A 201 6.07 -3.59 22.48
N MET A 202 5.87 -3.64 21.15
CA MET A 202 6.62 -4.55 20.27
C MET A 202 8.11 -4.23 20.30
N ARG A 203 8.50 -2.94 20.29
CA ARG A 203 9.91 -2.52 20.37
C ARG A 203 10.54 -2.91 21.71
N GLU A 204 9.83 -2.66 22.81
CA GLU A 204 10.29 -3.06 24.16
C GLU A 204 10.47 -4.58 24.29
N HIS A 205 9.64 -5.38 23.61
CA HIS A 205 9.80 -6.84 23.53
C HIS A 205 10.95 -7.26 22.62
N ALA A 206 11.15 -6.58 21.48
CA ALA A 206 12.22 -6.88 20.53
C ALA A 206 13.60 -6.80 21.19
N ASP A 207 13.80 -5.81 22.07
CA ASP A 207 15.04 -5.65 22.85
C ASP A 207 15.33 -6.84 23.79
N LYS A 208 14.28 -7.57 24.18
CA LYS A 208 14.36 -8.74 25.08
C LYS A 208 14.47 -10.08 24.32
N LYS A 209 14.57 -10.06 22.99
CA LYS A 209 14.51 -11.24 22.10
C LYS A 209 13.24 -12.08 22.34
N PRO A 210 12.11 -11.71 21.73
CA PRO A 210 10.87 -12.45 21.92
C PRO A 210 10.99 -13.86 21.32
N ASP A 211 10.22 -14.81 21.86
CA ASP A 211 10.04 -16.12 21.26
C ASP A 211 9.50 -15.99 19.82
N LEU A 212 9.90 -16.90 18.93
CA LEU A 212 9.56 -16.85 17.51
C LEU A 212 8.06 -16.70 17.28
N ARG A 213 7.26 -17.44 18.05
CA ARG A 213 5.80 -17.38 18.00
C ARG A 213 5.28 -15.95 18.17
N ILE A 214 5.75 -15.26 19.19
CA ILE A 214 5.33 -13.88 19.50
C ILE A 214 5.80 -12.92 18.41
N ALA A 215 7.04 -13.07 17.93
CA ALA A 215 7.58 -12.26 16.84
C ALA A 215 6.77 -12.41 15.54
N LEU A 216 6.33 -13.63 15.21
CA LEU A 216 5.48 -13.90 14.05
C LEU A 216 4.06 -13.36 14.22
N LEU A 217 3.50 -13.43 15.43
CA LEU A 217 2.21 -12.79 15.74
C LEU A 217 2.30 -11.26 15.63
N HIS A 218 3.39 -10.64 16.10
CA HIS A 218 3.65 -9.21 15.89
C HIS A 218 3.70 -8.85 14.41
N CYS A 219 4.43 -9.63 13.60
CA CYS A 219 4.49 -9.44 12.16
C CYS A 219 3.09 -9.52 11.54
N LEU A 220 2.28 -10.51 11.95
CA LEU A 220 0.94 -10.71 11.40
C LEU A 220 -0.03 -9.58 11.79
N VAL A 221 -0.10 -9.17 13.06
CA VAL A 221 -1.03 -8.09 13.46
C VAL A 221 -0.63 -6.73 12.88
N THR A 222 0.67 -6.51 12.71
CA THR A 222 1.21 -5.31 12.06
C THR A 222 0.86 -5.34 10.57
N LEU A 223 1.07 -6.48 9.89
CA LEU A 223 0.59 -6.71 8.53
C LEU A 223 -0.92 -6.44 8.43
N CYS A 224 -1.71 -6.95 9.38
CA CYS A 224 -3.15 -6.76 9.44
C CYS A 224 -3.55 -5.29 9.41
N PHE A 225 -2.93 -4.50 10.29
CA PHE A 225 -3.23 -3.09 10.43
C PHE A 225 -2.74 -2.27 9.23
N GLU A 226 -1.51 -2.50 8.79
CA GLU A 226 -0.90 -1.76 7.67
C GLU A 226 -1.61 -2.06 6.36
N ALA A 227 -1.96 -3.32 6.08
CA ALA A 227 -2.67 -3.70 4.85
C ALA A 227 -4.11 -3.15 4.82
N TRP A 228 -4.82 -3.20 5.96
CA TRP A 228 -6.15 -2.60 6.06
C TRP A 228 -6.10 -1.08 5.89
N SER A 229 -5.09 -0.42 6.49
CA SER A 229 -4.86 1.03 6.38
C SER A 229 -4.30 1.47 5.02
N GLY A 230 -4.00 0.53 4.11
CA GLY A 230 -3.49 0.83 2.76
C GLY A 230 -1.97 1.02 2.67
N ASN A 231 -1.22 0.82 3.75
CA ASN A 231 0.25 0.93 3.78
C ASN A 231 0.91 -0.37 3.31
N GLN A 232 0.79 -0.64 2.01
CA GLN A 232 1.25 -1.88 1.39
C GLN A 232 2.76 -2.13 1.54
N ILE A 233 3.58 -1.08 1.64
CA ILE A 233 5.05 -1.25 1.81
C ILE A 233 5.36 -1.84 3.17
N GLN A 234 4.76 -1.31 4.24
CA GLN A 234 4.99 -1.84 5.59
C GLN A 234 4.37 -3.21 5.76
N ALA A 235 3.15 -3.43 5.24
CA ALA A 235 2.54 -4.74 5.15
C ALA A 235 3.50 -5.77 4.51
N MET A 236 4.04 -5.43 3.34
CA MET A 236 4.99 -6.26 2.62
C MET A 236 6.30 -6.48 3.40
N GLY A 237 6.79 -5.45 4.10
CA GLY A 237 7.94 -5.55 5.01
C GLY A 237 7.73 -6.49 6.20
N GLN A 238 6.50 -6.59 6.71
CA GLN A 238 6.17 -7.54 7.78
C GLN A 238 6.16 -8.98 7.30
N ILE A 239 5.72 -9.22 6.05
CA ILE A 239 5.83 -10.55 5.42
C ILE A 239 7.32 -10.95 5.33
N GLN A 240 8.19 -10.03 4.87
CA GLN A 240 9.64 -10.28 4.81
C GLN A 240 10.26 -10.58 6.16
N LEU A 241 9.90 -9.80 7.18
CA LEU A 241 10.44 -9.95 8.50
C LEU A 241 10.05 -11.33 9.06
N GLY A 242 8.78 -11.72 8.92
CA GLY A 242 8.30 -13.04 9.31
C GLY A 242 9.09 -14.17 8.64
N PHE A 243 9.35 -14.09 7.33
CA PHE A 243 10.15 -15.09 6.64
C PHE A 243 11.60 -15.19 7.14
N ARG A 244 12.26 -14.04 7.34
CA ARG A 244 13.62 -14.02 7.88
C ARG A 244 13.70 -14.60 9.29
N LEU A 245 12.68 -14.36 10.12
CA LEU A 245 12.58 -14.95 11.46
C LEU A 245 12.42 -16.48 11.41
N ILE A 246 11.56 -16.99 10.53
CA ILE A 246 11.39 -18.44 10.33
C ILE A 246 12.70 -19.09 9.87
N GLN A 247 13.41 -18.45 8.94
CA GLN A 247 14.68 -18.96 8.42
C GLN A 247 15.76 -19.00 9.51
N ALA A 248 15.97 -17.90 10.23
CA ALA A 248 16.96 -17.83 11.30
C ALA A 248 16.71 -18.92 12.37
N TRP A 249 15.44 -19.14 12.72
CA TRP A 249 15.07 -20.21 13.64
C TRP A 249 15.37 -21.61 13.10
N LYS A 250 15.19 -21.85 11.79
CA LYS A 250 15.50 -23.14 11.14
C LYS A 250 17.00 -23.43 11.22
N GLU A 251 17.82 -22.41 10.93
CA GLU A 251 19.28 -22.48 10.99
C GLU A 251 19.77 -22.74 12.43
N GLU A 252 19.19 -22.06 13.44
CA GLU A 252 19.54 -22.26 14.86
C GLU A 252 19.09 -23.63 15.40
N SER A 253 17.95 -24.15 14.93
CA SER A 253 17.39 -25.41 15.42
C SER A 253 18.02 -26.66 14.78
N GLY A 254 18.81 -26.50 13.71
CA GLY A 254 19.35 -27.61 12.91
C GLY A 254 18.26 -28.51 12.32
N ASN A 255 17.04 -27.98 12.16
CA ASN A 255 15.87 -28.74 11.73
C ASN A 255 15.68 -28.59 10.23
N ASP A 256 16.13 -29.58 9.46
CA ASP A 256 16.01 -29.55 8.00
C ASP A 256 14.60 -29.79 7.47
N THR A 257 13.61 -30.08 8.34
CA THR A 257 12.23 -30.40 7.92
C THR A 257 11.62 -29.26 7.08
N PRO A 258 11.02 -29.56 5.90
CA PRO A 258 10.28 -28.60 5.10
C PRO A 258 9.17 -27.93 5.91
N LEU A 259 8.99 -26.61 5.75
CA LEU A 259 7.95 -25.84 6.46
C LEU A 259 6.53 -26.43 6.30
N ALA A 260 6.27 -27.05 5.14
CA ALA A 260 5.02 -27.73 4.82
C ALA A 260 4.82 -29.09 5.53
N ALA A 261 5.88 -29.67 6.10
CA ALA A 261 5.89 -30.94 6.84
C ALA A 261 6.11 -30.77 8.36
N MET A 262 6.25 -29.53 8.85
CA MET A 262 6.47 -29.26 10.27
C MET A 262 5.20 -29.48 11.10
N SER A 263 5.24 -30.44 12.03
CA SER A 263 4.15 -30.75 12.96
C SER A 263 4.36 -30.13 14.36
N THR A 264 4.72 -28.85 14.44
CA THR A 264 4.90 -28.14 15.72
C THR A 264 3.62 -27.42 16.16
N HIS A 265 3.57 -26.99 17.43
CA HIS A 265 2.51 -26.09 17.94
C HIS A 265 2.43 -24.73 17.18
N ASP A 266 3.42 -24.42 16.34
CA ASP A 266 3.54 -23.20 15.52
C ASP A 266 3.26 -23.42 14.03
N SER A 267 2.91 -24.65 13.65
CA SER A 267 2.63 -25.04 12.25
C SER A 267 1.61 -24.15 11.56
N ASP A 268 0.62 -23.64 12.28
CA ASP A 268 -0.40 -22.73 11.74
C ASP A 268 0.19 -21.36 11.34
N LEU A 269 1.10 -20.79 12.12
CA LEU A 269 1.77 -19.52 11.79
C LEU A 269 2.63 -19.67 10.54
N PHE A 270 3.38 -20.76 10.45
CA PHE A 270 4.20 -21.07 9.28
C PHE A 270 3.36 -21.25 8.00
N ARG A 271 2.20 -21.91 8.11
CA ARG A 271 1.24 -22.04 7.01
C ARG A 271 0.71 -20.69 6.55
N ILE A 272 0.32 -19.81 7.49
CA ILE A 272 -0.16 -18.45 7.20
C ILE A 272 0.90 -17.65 6.45
N PHE A 273 2.14 -17.58 6.96
CA PHE A 273 3.22 -16.85 6.29
C PHE A 273 3.48 -17.39 4.90
N GLY A 274 3.49 -18.72 4.75
CA GLY A 274 3.60 -19.34 3.44
C GLY A 274 2.49 -18.97 2.44
N ARG A 275 1.23 -18.81 2.89
CA ARG A 275 0.14 -18.32 2.00
C ARG A 275 0.34 -16.85 1.62
N LEU A 276 0.83 -16.04 2.55
CA LEU A 276 1.17 -14.64 2.32
C LEU A 276 2.32 -14.48 1.32
N ASP A 277 3.20 -15.47 1.19
CA ASP A 277 4.29 -15.49 0.20
C ASP A 277 3.78 -15.40 -1.24
N VAL A 278 2.73 -16.17 -1.56
CA VAL A 278 2.09 -16.19 -2.90
C VAL A 278 1.59 -14.79 -3.26
N GLN A 279 1.04 -14.08 -2.28
CA GLN A 279 0.57 -12.70 -2.43
C GLN A 279 1.72 -11.71 -2.57
N ALA A 280 2.80 -11.89 -1.79
CA ALA A 280 3.99 -11.05 -1.86
C ALA A 280 4.66 -11.11 -3.24
N MET A 281 4.84 -12.32 -3.77
CA MET A 281 5.42 -12.54 -5.10
C MET A 281 4.57 -11.93 -6.23
N SER A 282 3.25 -11.84 -6.04
CA SER A 282 2.33 -11.32 -7.05
C SER A 282 2.52 -9.83 -7.36
N LEU A 283 3.10 -9.04 -6.44
CA LEU A 283 3.27 -7.58 -6.56
C LEU A 283 4.71 -7.06 -6.40
N ALA A 284 5.70 -7.97 -6.30
CA ALA A 284 7.10 -7.59 -6.10
C ALA A 284 7.68 -6.87 -7.33
N LYS A 285 8.19 -5.64 -7.13
CA LYS A 285 8.84 -4.83 -8.19
C LYS A 285 10.27 -5.30 -8.51
N ASP A 286 10.98 -5.82 -7.51
CA ASP A 286 12.42 -6.08 -7.61
C ASP A 286 12.72 -7.59 -7.63
N SER A 287 13.63 -7.99 -8.51
CA SER A 287 14.27 -9.30 -8.52
C SER A 287 15.02 -9.64 -7.22
N PHE A 288 15.22 -8.66 -6.33
CA PHE A 288 15.88 -8.83 -5.03
C PHE A 288 15.10 -9.80 -4.12
N TRP A 289 13.77 -9.72 -4.13
CA TRP A 289 12.88 -10.66 -3.43
C TRP A 289 13.09 -12.13 -3.80
N LEU A 290 13.61 -12.39 -5.00
CA LEU A 290 13.69 -13.72 -5.61
C LEU A 290 15.07 -14.36 -5.51
N LYS A 291 16.09 -13.55 -5.22
CA LYS A 291 17.49 -14.00 -5.06
C LYS A 291 17.77 -14.53 -3.65
N GLU A 292 17.09 -14.00 -2.63
CA GLU A 292 17.28 -14.42 -1.22
C GLU A 292 16.19 -15.35 -0.70
N HIS A 293 15.25 -15.80 -1.55
CA HIS A 293 14.22 -16.75 -1.10
C HIS A 293 14.86 -18.15 -0.94
N PRO A 294 15.08 -18.65 0.30
CA PRO A 294 15.88 -19.84 0.56
C PRO A 294 15.11 -21.15 0.31
N PHE A 295 13.82 -21.09 0.01
CA PHE A 295 12.91 -22.24 0.20
C PHE A 295 12.71 -23.15 -1.02
N VAL A 296 13.39 -22.94 -2.15
CA VAL A 296 12.85 -23.54 -3.39
C VAL A 296 13.56 -24.75 -3.96
N ASP A 297 14.87 -24.94 -3.82
CA ASP A 297 15.51 -25.97 -4.66
C ASP A 297 15.92 -27.26 -3.93
N GLY A 298 16.33 -27.20 -2.65
CA GLY A 298 16.78 -28.40 -1.92
C GLY A 298 15.71 -29.17 -1.16
N ASP A 299 14.76 -28.46 -0.54
CA ASP A 299 13.86 -29.00 0.50
C ASP A 299 12.50 -29.50 -0.05
N MET A 300 12.13 -29.06 -1.27
CA MET A 300 10.83 -29.37 -1.85
C MET A 300 10.78 -30.79 -2.46
N ASN A 301 11.84 -31.26 -3.12
CA ASN A 301 11.80 -32.55 -3.82
C ASN A 301 11.53 -33.73 -2.87
N SER A 302 12.11 -33.71 -1.67
CA SER A 302 11.86 -34.71 -0.63
C SER A 302 10.43 -34.64 -0.08
N PHE A 303 9.86 -33.43 0.07
CA PHE A 303 8.47 -33.20 0.45
C PHE A 303 7.49 -33.76 -0.59
N TRP A 304 7.70 -33.47 -1.88
CA TRP A 304 6.84 -33.97 -2.96
C TRP A 304 6.95 -35.48 -3.15
N ALA A 305 8.13 -36.07 -2.91
CA ALA A 305 8.29 -37.52 -2.91
C ALA A 305 7.35 -38.20 -1.90
N GLN A 306 7.12 -37.59 -0.74
CA GLN A 306 6.28 -38.12 0.35
C GLN A 306 4.76 -38.00 0.12
N MET A 307 4.30 -37.38 -0.96
CA MET A 307 2.86 -37.23 -1.21
C MET A 307 2.16 -38.61 -1.28
N PRO A 308 1.09 -38.84 -0.50
CA PRO A 308 0.40 -40.12 -0.53
C PRO A 308 -0.30 -40.34 -1.88
N SER A 309 -0.54 -41.62 -2.23
CA SER A 309 -1.31 -41.99 -3.42
C SER A 309 -2.80 -41.63 -3.30
N THR A 310 -3.31 -41.47 -2.07
CA THR A 310 -4.65 -40.99 -1.74
C THR A 310 -4.62 -40.19 -0.44
N PHE A 311 -5.31 -39.03 -0.40
CA PHE A 311 -5.44 -38.27 0.84
C PHE A 311 -6.53 -38.83 1.76
N THR A 312 -6.27 -38.83 3.07
CA THR A 312 -7.22 -39.30 4.09
C THR A 312 -8.10 -38.18 4.66
N SER A 313 -7.63 -36.93 4.60
CA SER A 313 -8.33 -35.73 5.08
C SER A 313 -8.00 -34.50 4.23
N LEU A 314 -8.83 -33.45 4.31
CA LEU A 314 -8.61 -32.18 3.60
C LEU A 314 -7.33 -31.51 4.12
N GLU A 315 -7.09 -31.61 5.42
CA GLU A 315 -5.92 -31.09 6.12
C GLU A 315 -4.62 -31.75 5.64
N ALA A 316 -4.65 -33.01 5.22
CA ALA A 316 -3.49 -33.70 4.64
C ALA A 316 -3.22 -33.28 3.18
N ALA A 317 -4.23 -32.81 2.46
CA ALA A 317 -4.11 -32.35 1.07
C ALA A 317 -3.69 -30.88 0.95
N GLU A 318 -4.00 -30.07 1.95
CA GLU A 318 -3.77 -28.63 1.95
C GLU A 318 -2.28 -28.25 1.76
N PRO A 319 -1.30 -28.83 2.49
CA PRO A 319 0.11 -28.42 2.36
C PRO A 319 0.65 -28.62 0.94
N TYR A 320 0.20 -29.67 0.24
CA TYR A 320 0.55 -29.92 -1.16
C TYR A 320 -0.15 -28.96 -2.12
N THR A 321 -1.37 -28.52 -1.79
CA THR A 321 -2.10 -27.50 -2.57
C THR A 321 -1.37 -26.15 -2.52
N ASP A 322 -1.00 -25.72 -1.32
CA ASP A 322 -0.22 -24.51 -1.08
C ASP A 322 1.15 -24.59 -1.75
N GLY A 323 1.82 -25.74 -1.62
CA GLY A 323 3.12 -26.00 -2.24
C GLY A 323 3.10 -25.85 -3.76
N LEU A 324 2.06 -26.34 -4.44
CA LEU A 324 1.94 -26.24 -5.89
C LEU A 324 1.88 -24.78 -6.35
N SER A 325 1.05 -23.98 -5.68
CA SER A 325 0.87 -22.56 -5.97
C SER A 325 2.15 -21.76 -5.72
N ARG A 326 2.84 -22.03 -4.59
CA ARG A 326 4.10 -21.37 -4.24
C ARG A 326 5.23 -21.67 -5.22
N ARG A 327 5.48 -22.94 -5.55
CA ARG A 327 6.53 -23.33 -6.52
C ARG A 327 6.31 -22.65 -7.87
N THR A 328 5.07 -22.71 -8.36
CA THR A 328 4.69 -22.09 -9.63
C THR A 328 4.97 -20.58 -9.61
N MET A 329 4.46 -19.88 -8.59
CA MET A 329 4.64 -18.42 -8.48
C MET A 329 6.09 -18.01 -8.31
N HIS A 330 6.89 -18.79 -7.58
CA HIS A 330 8.29 -18.49 -7.36
C HIS A 330 9.11 -18.63 -8.65
N ILE A 331 8.90 -19.71 -9.42
CA ILE A 331 9.58 -19.88 -10.71
C ILE A 331 9.15 -18.79 -11.70
N LEU A 332 7.84 -18.50 -11.79
CA LEU A 332 7.32 -17.40 -12.60
C LEU A 332 7.94 -16.05 -12.20
N SER A 333 8.23 -15.89 -10.92
CA SER A 333 8.83 -14.68 -10.37
C SER A 333 10.32 -14.60 -10.67
N ARG A 334 11.08 -15.71 -10.59
CA ARG A 334 12.50 -15.80 -10.96
C ARG A 334 12.77 -15.61 -12.47
N GLY A 335 11.72 -15.66 -13.29
CA GLY A 335 11.76 -15.59 -14.76
C GLY A 335 12.74 -14.58 -15.35
N THR A 336 13.75 -15.14 -16.02
CA THR A 336 14.56 -14.61 -17.11
C THR A 336 13.68 -13.90 -18.15
N GLY A 337 13.99 -12.64 -18.49
CA GLY A 337 13.32 -11.92 -19.60
C GLY A 337 12.27 -10.87 -19.25
N ARG A 338 11.96 -10.61 -17.97
CA ARG A 338 11.06 -9.49 -17.61
C ARG A 338 11.66 -8.13 -18.01
N PRO A 339 10.90 -7.22 -18.65
CA PRO A 339 11.29 -5.82 -18.76
C PRO A 339 11.42 -5.22 -17.35
N LYS A 340 12.62 -4.78 -16.97
CA LYS A 340 12.98 -4.34 -15.60
C LYS A 340 12.15 -3.14 -15.05
N ASN A 341 11.32 -2.50 -15.89
CA ASN A 341 10.72 -1.19 -15.60
C ASN A 341 9.17 -1.16 -15.59
N LYS A 342 8.45 -2.30 -15.60
CA LYS A 342 6.96 -2.31 -15.64
C LYS A 342 6.34 -3.12 -14.49
N HIS A 343 5.23 -2.64 -13.91
CA HIS A 343 4.39 -3.40 -12.96
C HIS A 343 3.58 -4.44 -13.71
N VAL A 344 4.24 -5.51 -14.15
CA VAL A 344 3.58 -6.65 -14.79
C VAL A 344 3.38 -7.72 -13.72
N PHE A 345 2.14 -8.18 -13.54
CA PHE A 345 1.89 -9.33 -12.69
C PHE A 345 2.64 -10.55 -13.24
N PRO A 346 3.27 -11.39 -12.40
CA PRO A 346 3.97 -12.60 -12.84
C PRO A 346 3.16 -13.49 -13.79
N VAL A 347 1.85 -13.56 -13.57
CA VAL A 347 0.91 -14.36 -14.36
C VAL A 347 0.56 -13.75 -15.72
N ASN A 348 0.97 -12.50 -15.95
CA ASN A 348 0.78 -11.74 -17.19
C ASN A 348 2.11 -11.55 -17.95
N GLY A 349 3.20 -12.21 -17.51
CA GLY A 349 4.56 -12.06 -18.00
C GLY A 349 4.85 -12.74 -19.34
N TRP A 350 5.87 -12.20 -20.03
CA TRP A 350 6.24 -12.37 -21.44
C TRP A 350 6.95 -13.69 -21.75
N TRP A 351 6.77 -14.19 -22.99
CA TRP A 351 7.45 -15.27 -23.72
C TRP A 351 7.96 -16.44 -22.86
N GLY A 352 7.33 -17.62 -23.01
CA GLY A 352 7.76 -18.84 -22.33
C GLY A 352 9.25 -19.13 -22.52
N ASP A 353 9.97 -19.27 -21.40
CA ASP A 353 11.39 -19.63 -21.43
C ASP A 353 11.51 -21.13 -21.73
N LYS A 354 11.97 -21.42 -22.95
CA LYS A 354 12.18 -22.79 -23.44
C LYS A 354 13.57 -23.33 -23.20
N THR A 355 14.35 -22.72 -22.32
CA THR A 355 15.62 -23.29 -21.88
C THR A 355 15.37 -24.70 -21.34
N PRO A 356 16.19 -25.72 -21.68
CA PRO A 356 15.94 -27.10 -21.26
C PRO A 356 15.70 -27.26 -19.75
N SER A 357 16.36 -26.45 -18.92
CA SER A 357 16.15 -26.40 -17.46
C SER A 357 14.74 -25.97 -17.06
N VAL A 358 14.19 -24.93 -17.71
CA VAL A 358 12.84 -24.42 -17.43
C VAL A 358 11.79 -25.40 -17.92
N MET A 359 11.98 -25.99 -19.10
CA MET A 359 11.10 -27.04 -19.63
C MET A 359 11.08 -28.29 -18.73
N ALA A 360 12.24 -28.75 -18.25
CA ALA A 360 12.31 -29.85 -17.30
C ALA A 360 11.55 -29.52 -16.01
N THR A 361 11.78 -28.33 -15.46
CA THR A 361 11.07 -27.84 -14.28
C THR A 361 9.55 -27.79 -14.49
N GLN A 362 9.09 -27.29 -15.64
CA GLN A 362 7.68 -27.26 -15.99
C GLN A 362 7.08 -28.67 -16.04
N GLN A 363 7.78 -29.63 -16.67
CA GLN A 363 7.32 -31.02 -16.75
C GLN A 363 7.17 -31.67 -15.38
N GLU A 364 8.10 -31.41 -14.46
CA GLU A 364 8.03 -31.88 -13.07
C GLU A 364 6.81 -31.31 -12.34
N LEU A 365 6.59 -30.00 -12.42
CA LEU A 365 5.42 -29.35 -11.81
C LEU A 365 4.10 -29.87 -12.38
N LEU A 366 4.03 -30.08 -13.70
CA LEU A 366 2.85 -30.66 -14.33
C LEU A 366 2.60 -32.10 -13.86
N LYS A 367 3.66 -32.89 -13.67
CA LYS A 367 3.58 -34.25 -13.11
C LYS A 367 3.06 -34.23 -11.67
N ASP A 368 3.60 -33.35 -10.83
CA ASP A 368 3.17 -33.22 -9.43
C ASP A 368 1.72 -32.75 -9.30
N GLY A 369 1.30 -31.79 -10.14
CA GLY A 369 -0.10 -31.36 -10.21
C GLY A 369 -1.05 -32.50 -10.57
N ARG A 370 -0.71 -33.31 -11.59
CA ARG A 370 -1.50 -34.50 -11.96
C ARG A 370 -1.58 -35.51 -10.83
N ARG A 371 -0.46 -35.76 -10.13
CA ARG A 371 -0.41 -36.66 -8.97
C ARG A 371 -1.34 -36.17 -7.85
N TRP A 372 -1.34 -34.87 -7.56
CA TRP A 372 -2.23 -34.27 -6.56
C TRP A 372 -3.71 -34.48 -6.91
N PHE A 373 -4.13 -34.18 -8.15
CA PHE A 373 -5.52 -34.40 -8.58
C PHE A 373 -5.94 -35.86 -8.48
N SER A 374 -5.05 -36.78 -8.86
CA SER A 374 -5.29 -38.22 -8.71
C SER A 374 -5.47 -38.62 -7.25
N ALA A 375 -4.59 -38.14 -6.36
CA ALA A 375 -4.64 -38.46 -4.93
C ALA A 375 -5.84 -37.84 -4.20
N PHE A 376 -6.32 -36.68 -4.67
CA PHE A 376 -7.44 -35.96 -4.06
C PHE A 376 -8.82 -36.45 -4.53
N LYS A 377 -8.91 -37.07 -5.71
CA LYS A 377 -10.17 -37.46 -6.36
C LYS A 377 -11.14 -38.23 -5.44
N SER A 378 -10.68 -39.31 -4.81
CA SER A 378 -11.53 -40.15 -3.95
C SER A 378 -11.97 -39.44 -2.67
N LEU A 379 -11.09 -38.61 -2.11
CA LEU A 379 -11.42 -37.81 -0.93
C LEU A 379 -12.48 -36.75 -1.28
N TYR A 380 -12.32 -36.05 -2.41
CA TYR A 380 -13.28 -35.05 -2.86
C TYR A 380 -14.69 -35.64 -3.02
N GLN A 381 -14.80 -36.80 -3.65
CA GLN A 381 -16.09 -37.51 -3.82
C GLN A 381 -16.71 -37.85 -2.47
N LYS A 382 -15.93 -38.43 -1.56
CA LYS A 382 -16.39 -38.77 -0.19
C LYS A 382 -16.89 -37.54 0.57
N VAL A 383 -16.18 -36.41 0.48
CA VAL A 383 -16.56 -35.16 1.14
C VAL A 383 -17.87 -34.63 0.56
N CYS A 384 -18.01 -34.61 -0.77
CA CYS A 384 -19.22 -34.15 -1.45
C CYS A 384 -20.47 -34.99 -1.11
N GLU A 385 -20.30 -36.29 -0.89
CA GLU A 385 -21.41 -37.20 -0.59
C GLU A 385 -21.79 -37.25 0.90
N LYS A 386 -20.81 -37.16 1.81
CA LYS A 386 -20.98 -37.57 3.21
C LYS A 386 -20.71 -36.49 4.25
N GLU A 387 -20.12 -35.36 3.87
CA GLU A 387 -19.69 -34.33 4.82
C GLU A 387 -20.56 -33.06 4.76
N SER A 388 -20.34 -32.14 5.71
CA SER A 388 -21.14 -30.92 5.83
C SER A 388 -20.89 -29.96 4.66
N PRO A 389 -21.84 -29.06 4.34
CA PRO A 389 -21.67 -28.06 3.29
C PRO A 389 -20.38 -27.24 3.44
N GLU A 390 -19.97 -26.90 4.67
CA GLU A 390 -18.72 -26.17 4.95
C GLU A 390 -17.47 -26.96 4.52
N ARG A 391 -17.47 -28.28 4.75
CA ARG A 391 -16.38 -29.17 4.33
C ARG A 391 -16.34 -29.33 2.81
N VAL A 392 -17.49 -29.31 2.15
CA VAL A 392 -17.56 -29.29 0.67
C VAL A 392 -16.98 -27.99 0.12
N ILE A 393 -17.30 -26.84 0.72
CA ILE A 393 -16.73 -25.53 0.33
C ILE A 393 -15.20 -25.51 0.53
N TYR A 394 -14.70 -26.12 1.61
CA TYR A 394 -13.26 -26.29 1.80
C TYR A 394 -12.62 -27.12 0.70
N ALA A 395 -13.21 -28.27 0.38
CA ALA A 395 -12.70 -29.14 -0.67
C ALA A 395 -12.70 -28.43 -2.04
N LYS A 396 -13.77 -27.68 -2.36
CA LYS A 396 -13.81 -26.83 -3.58
C LYS A 396 -12.73 -25.77 -3.58
N THR A 397 -12.46 -25.15 -2.44
CA THR A 397 -11.37 -24.16 -2.29
C THR A 397 -10.03 -24.79 -2.64
N LEU A 398 -9.70 -25.97 -2.10
CA LEU A 398 -8.46 -26.69 -2.42
C LEU A 398 -8.35 -26.99 -3.92
N VAL A 399 -9.44 -27.42 -4.56
CA VAL A 399 -9.47 -27.67 -6.01
C VAL A 399 -9.22 -26.40 -6.82
N VAL A 400 -9.85 -25.28 -6.45
CA VAL A 400 -9.65 -23.97 -7.10
C VAL A 400 -8.18 -23.56 -7.05
N PHE A 401 -7.54 -23.65 -5.89
CA PHE A 401 -6.11 -23.32 -5.73
C PHE A 401 -5.21 -24.27 -6.52
N ALA A 402 -5.43 -25.59 -6.41
CA ALA A 402 -4.64 -26.58 -7.12
C ALA A 402 -4.73 -26.40 -8.65
N ARG A 403 -5.94 -26.15 -9.18
CA ARG A 403 -6.15 -25.85 -10.61
C ARG A 403 -5.46 -24.55 -11.01
N THR A 404 -5.55 -23.52 -10.20
CA THR A 404 -4.91 -22.23 -10.48
C THR A 404 -3.38 -22.38 -10.56
N GLY A 405 -2.76 -23.08 -9.62
CA GLY A 405 -1.33 -23.40 -9.66
C GLY A 405 -0.95 -24.28 -10.87
N HIS A 406 -1.75 -25.31 -11.15
CA HIS A 406 -1.52 -26.20 -12.30
C HIS A 406 -1.61 -25.46 -13.64
N HIS A 407 -2.65 -24.66 -13.87
CA HIS A 407 -2.77 -23.84 -15.08
C HIS A 407 -1.65 -22.78 -15.16
N GLY A 408 -1.27 -22.19 -14.01
CA GLY A 408 -0.16 -21.24 -13.93
C GLY A 408 1.17 -21.82 -14.37
N THR A 409 1.39 -23.13 -14.22
CA THR A 409 2.60 -23.83 -14.69
C THR A 409 2.76 -23.74 -16.22
N TYR A 410 1.66 -23.66 -16.98
CA TYR A 410 1.74 -23.53 -18.44
C TYR A 410 2.33 -22.19 -18.87
N ILE A 411 2.21 -21.13 -18.06
CA ILE A 411 2.80 -19.80 -18.34
C ILE A 411 4.32 -19.88 -18.57
N LEU A 412 5.01 -20.83 -17.93
CA LEU A 412 6.47 -20.93 -17.98
C LEU A 412 7.06 -21.12 -19.39
N CYS A 413 6.42 -21.92 -20.23
CA CYS A 413 6.92 -22.29 -21.56
C CYS A 413 5.89 -22.04 -22.68
N CYS A 414 4.87 -21.23 -22.40
CA CYS A 414 3.80 -20.91 -23.35
C CYS A 414 4.35 -20.05 -24.50
N ASP A 415 4.11 -20.47 -25.74
CA ASP A 415 4.44 -19.70 -26.94
C ASP A 415 3.34 -18.74 -27.33
N ASP A 416 2.09 -19.15 -27.14
CA ASP A 416 0.92 -18.45 -27.65
C ASP A 416 -0.25 -18.51 -26.65
N GLU A 417 -0.92 -17.37 -26.46
CA GLU A 417 -2.11 -17.24 -25.61
C GLU A 417 -3.29 -18.14 -26.06
N MET A 418 -3.25 -18.73 -27.27
CA MET A 418 -4.15 -19.77 -27.74
C MET A 418 -4.02 -21.09 -27.00
N GLU A 419 -2.86 -21.39 -26.41
CA GLU A 419 -2.66 -22.62 -25.64
C GLU A 419 -3.61 -22.74 -24.44
N TYR A 420 -4.13 -21.61 -23.91
CA TYR A 420 -5.05 -21.62 -22.78
C TYR A 420 -6.47 -22.05 -23.15
N ASP A 421 -6.82 -22.09 -24.44
CA ASP A 421 -8.18 -22.45 -24.87
C ASP A 421 -8.54 -23.89 -24.50
N GLN A 422 -7.53 -24.77 -24.41
CA GLN A 422 -7.68 -26.16 -23.97
C GLN A 422 -8.23 -26.30 -22.54
N PHE A 423 -8.11 -25.25 -21.71
CA PHE A 423 -8.56 -25.28 -20.31
C PHE A 423 -9.98 -24.75 -20.11
N THR A 424 -10.72 -24.43 -21.17
CA THR A 424 -12.05 -23.78 -21.07
C THR A 424 -13.02 -24.52 -20.14
N ASP A 425 -13.08 -25.86 -20.20
CA ASP A 425 -13.97 -26.65 -19.33
C ASP A 425 -13.49 -26.63 -17.87
N SER A 426 -12.18 -26.76 -17.66
CA SER A 426 -11.56 -26.64 -16.33
C SER A 426 -11.80 -25.25 -15.72
N TYR A 427 -11.72 -24.20 -16.54
CA TYR A 427 -12.01 -22.83 -16.13
C TYR A 427 -13.48 -22.64 -15.77
N ARG A 428 -14.41 -23.17 -16.59
CA ARG A 428 -15.85 -23.12 -16.29
C ARG A 428 -16.15 -23.71 -14.91
N GLU A 429 -15.67 -24.92 -14.66
CA GLU A 429 -15.88 -25.59 -13.37
C GLU A 429 -15.22 -24.84 -12.21
N THR A 430 -14.03 -24.28 -12.42
CA THR A 430 -13.33 -23.47 -11.40
C THR A 430 -14.12 -22.21 -11.04
N VAL A 431 -14.72 -21.55 -12.04
CA VAL A 431 -15.55 -20.36 -11.84
C VAL A 431 -16.86 -20.70 -11.12
N ASP A 432 -17.47 -21.85 -11.42
CA ASP A 432 -18.63 -22.36 -10.69
C ASP A 432 -18.29 -22.61 -9.22
N TYR A 433 -17.12 -23.20 -8.92
CA TYR A 433 -16.64 -23.34 -7.54
C TYR A 433 -16.37 -22.00 -6.86
N CYS A 434 -15.79 -21.02 -7.56
CA CYS A 434 -15.62 -19.67 -7.01
C CYS A 434 -16.97 -19.03 -6.66
N GLU A 435 -18.00 -19.20 -7.49
CA GLU A 435 -19.34 -18.70 -7.21
C GLU A 435 -19.96 -19.39 -5.98
N ASP A 436 -19.83 -20.71 -5.86
CA ASP A 436 -20.30 -21.46 -4.68
C ASP A 436 -19.60 -21.00 -3.39
N ILE A 437 -18.28 -20.78 -3.45
CA ILE A 437 -17.49 -20.25 -2.33
C ILE A 437 -17.97 -18.84 -1.94
N LEU A 438 -18.19 -17.97 -2.93
CA LEU A 438 -18.69 -16.62 -2.71
C LEU A 438 -20.08 -16.61 -2.07
N ARG A 439 -21.00 -17.46 -2.55
CA ARG A 439 -22.34 -17.62 -1.97
C ARG A 439 -22.30 -18.16 -0.54
N ALA A 440 -21.39 -19.08 -0.24
CA ALA A 440 -21.23 -19.61 1.12
C ALA A 440 -20.69 -18.58 2.12
N MET A 441 -20.09 -17.49 1.62
CA MET A 441 -19.60 -16.34 2.41
C MET A 441 -20.59 -15.18 2.47
N GLU A 442 -21.74 -15.27 1.78
CA GLU A 442 -22.71 -14.18 1.80
C GLU A 442 -23.22 -13.91 3.22
N PRO A 443 -23.50 -12.64 3.55
CA PRO A 443 -24.12 -12.22 4.80
C PRO A 443 -25.28 -13.10 5.27
N GLY A 444 -25.17 -13.66 6.48
CA GLY A 444 -26.18 -14.52 7.09
C GLY A 444 -26.00 -14.61 8.62
N GLU A 445 -26.60 -15.59 9.30
CA GLU A 445 -26.36 -15.79 10.74
C GLU A 445 -24.88 -16.08 11.08
N LYS A 446 -24.13 -16.66 10.12
CA LYS A 446 -22.72 -17.06 10.28
C LYS A 446 -21.71 -16.01 9.82
N TRP A 447 -22.09 -15.09 8.94
CA TRP A 447 -21.19 -14.13 8.29
C TRP A 447 -21.72 -12.70 8.43
N PRO A 448 -20.86 -11.74 8.84
CA PRO A 448 -21.26 -10.35 8.98
C PRO A 448 -21.69 -9.73 7.63
N PRO A 449 -22.47 -8.64 7.65
CA PRO A 449 -23.10 -8.08 6.45
C PRO A 449 -22.19 -7.59 5.31
N ASP A 450 -20.88 -7.47 5.54
CA ASP A 450 -19.92 -6.99 4.54
C ASP A 450 -18.48 -7.38 4.96
N PRO A 451 -18.01 -8.62 4.72
CA PRO A 451 -16.61 -8.95 4.93
C PRO A 451 -15.77 -8.28 3.82
N LYS A 452 -15.28 -7.07 4.07
CA LYS A 452 -14.58 -6.26 3.07
C LYS A 452 -13.11 -6.66 2.88
N PHE A 453 -12.51 -7.39 3.82
CA PHE A 453 -11.09 -7.69 3.82
C PHE A 453 -10.77 -9.05 4.46
N SER A 454 -9.94 -9.84 3.77
CA SER A 454 -9.44 -11.15 4.17
C SER A 454 -7.97 -11.28 3.80
N PHE A 455 -7.16 -12.02 4.56
CA PHE A 455 -5.77 -12.33 4.21
C PHE A 455 -5.60 -13.61 3.39
N ASP A 456 -6.66 -14.40 3.22
CA ASP A 456 -6.61 -15.57 2.34
C ASP A 456 -6.89 -15.12 0.89
N SER A 457 -6.13 -15.65 -0.07
CA SER A 457 -6.31 -15.39 -1.52
C SER A 457 -7.28 -16.38 -2.16
N ILE A 458 -8.56 -16.31 -1.81
CA ILE A 458 -9.51 -17.39 -2.03
C ILE A 458 -10.02 -17.45 -3.47
N VAL A 459 -10.58 -16.35 -3.98
CA VAL A 459 -11.22 -16.34 -5.31
C VAL A 459 -10.73 -15.23 -6.23
N VAL A 460 -10.12 -14.15 -5.71
CA VAL A 460 -9.74 -13.00 -6.53
C VAL A 460 -8.61 -13.36 -7.51
N ILE A 461 -7.56 -14.05 -7.04
CA ILE A 461 -6.45 -14.48 -7.92
C ILE A 461 -6.93 -15.48 -8.99
N PRO A 462 -7.65 -16.57 -8.65
CA PRO A 462 -8.19 -17.48 -9.65
C PRO A 462 -9.07 -16.79 -10.69
N LEU A 463 -10.02 -15.96 -10.26
CA LEU A 463 -10.93 -15.25 -11.17
C LEU A 463 -10.18 -14.23 -12.04
N TYR A 464 -9.17 -13.56 -11.48
CA TYR A 464 -8.30 -12.66 -12.24
C TYR A 464 -7.57 -13.40 -13.35
N ILE A 465 -6.89 -14.52 -13.04
CA ILE A 465 -6.16 -15.32 -14.03
C ILE A 465 -7.10 -15.82 -15.12
N ILE A 466 -8.25 -16.38 -14.75
CA ILE A 466 -9.22 -16.91 -15.73
C ILE A 466 -9.79 -15.79 -16.59
N SER A 467 -10.08 -14.61 -16.02
CA SER A 467 -10.55 -13.45 -16.80
C SER A 467 -9.55 -12.98 -17.85
N HIS A 468 -8.25 -13.22 -17.66
CA HIS A 468 -7.22 -12.86 -18.64
C HIS A 468 -6.95 -14.02 -19.60
N LYS A 469 -6.93 -15.27 -19.13
CA LYS A 469 -6.49 -16.43 -19.92
C LYS A 469 -7.60 -17.13 -20.71
N CYS A 470 -8.84 -17.12 -20.22
CA CYS A 470 -9.97 -17.75 -20.91
C CYS A 470 -10.63 -16.77 -21.89
N ARG A 471 -10.62 -17.08 -23.19
CA ARG A 471 -11.25 -16.27 -24.25
C ARG A 471 -12.69 -16.70 -24.56
N ASN A 472 -13.25 -17.68 -23.84
CA ASN A 472 -14.66 -18.03 -23.98
C ASN A 472 -15.56 -16.91 -23.41
N PRO A 473 -16.44 -16.30 -24.21
CA PRO A 473 -17.16 -15.08 -23.83
C PRO A 473 -18.08 -15.27 -22.62
N VAL A 474 -18.65 -16.47 -22.44
CA VAL A 474 -19.56 -16.79 -21.33
C VAL A 474 -18.79 -16.93 -20.02
N VAL A 475 -17.71 -17.73 -20.03
CA VAL A 475 -16.89 -17.95 -18.83
C VAL A 475 -16.22 -16.65 -18.41
N ARG A 476 -15.64 -15.91 -19.36
CA ARG A 476 -14.91 -14.67 -19.09
C ARG A 476 -15.79 -13.57 -18.49
N ARG A 477 -16.99 -13.34 -19.06
CA ARG A 477 -17.98 -12.39 -18.52
C ARG A 477 -18.47 -12.83 -17.14
N LYS A 478 -18.65 -14.14 -16.90
CA LYS A 478 -19.00 -14.66 -15.57
C LYS A 478 -17.91 -14.32 -14.55
N CYS A 479 -16.62 -14.56 -14.86
CA CYS A 479 -15.51 -14.18 -13.98
C CYS A 479 -15.54 -12.68 -13.62
N ILE A 480 -15.63 -11.82 -14.64
CA ILE A 480 -15.65 -10.37 -14.47
C ILE A 480 -16.87 -9.96 -13.63
N SER A 481 -18.04 -10.56 -13.87
CA SER A 481 -19.24 -10.27 -13.09
C SER A 481 -19.13 -10.67 -11.62
N LEU A 482 -18.45 -11.78 -11.30
CA LEU A 482 -18.20 -12.20 -9.92
C LEU A 482 -17.22 -11.23 -9.24
N LEU A 483 -16.14 -10.86 -9.92
CA LEU A 483 -15.17 -9.87 -9.43
C LEU A 483 -15.82 -8.52 -9.13
N LEU A 484 -16.65 -8.01 -10.04
CA LEU A 484 -17.35 -6.72 -9.88
C LEU A 484 -18.56 -6.80 -8.93
N GLY A 485 -19.21 -7.96 -8.83
CA GLY A 485 -20.44 -8.16 -8.05
C GLY A 485 -20.18 -8.45 -6.58
N TYR A 486 -19.06 -9.11 -6.26
CA TYR A 486 -18.63 -9.40 -4.89
C TYR A 486 -17.45 -8.51 -4.52
N SER A 487 -17.75 -7.28 -4.07
CA SER A 487 -16.73 -6.33 -3.60
C SER A 487 -16.00 -6.87 -2.37
N ARG A 488 -14.74 -7.26 -2.52
CA ARG A 488 -13.91 -7.81 -1.45
C ARG A 488 -12.43 -7.54 -1.69
N ARG A 489 -11.66 -7.57 -0.61
CA ARG A 489 -10.21 -7.50 -0.64
C ARG A 489 -9.60 -8.77 -0.06
N GLU A 490 -8.68 -9.37 -0.81
CA GLU A 490 -7.94 -10.59 -0.48
C GLU A 490 -6.45 -10.25 -0.41
N GLY A 491 -6.02 -9.86 0.79
CA GLY A 491 -4.72 -9.31 1.12
C GLY A 491 -4.43 -8.09 0.26
N VAL A 492 -3.50 -8.23 -0.67
CA VAL A 492 -3.10 -7.15 -1.57
C VAL A 492 -4.01 -7.01 -2.80
N TRP A 493 -4.93 -7.95 -3.03
CA TRP A 493 -5.83 -8.00 -4.19
C TRP A 493 -7.20 -7.38 -3.88
N ASP A 494 -7.78 -6.70 -4.86
CA ASP A 494 -9.10 -6.07 -4.78
C ASP A 494 -9.92 -6.58 -5.96
N SER A 495 -11.10 -7.10 -5.66
CA SER A 495 -11.94 -7.74 -6.68
C SER A 495 -12.44 -6.75 -7.72
N ILE A 496 -12.76 -5.51 -7.34
CA ILE A 496 -13.27 -4.50 -8.28
C ILE A 496 -12.17 -4.05 -9.22
N PHE A 497 -10.97 -3.75 -8.70
CA PHE A 497 -9.83 -3.38 -9.53
C PHE A 497 -9.44 -4.51 -10.50
N ALA A 498 -9.35 -5.75 -10.00
CA ALA A 498 -9.10 -6.93 -10.81
C ALA A 498 -10.17 -7.12 -11.90
N GLY A 499 -11.44 -6.90 -11.55
CA GLY A 499 -12.57 -6.95 -12.48
C GLY A 499 -12.51 -5.88 -13.58
N LYS A 500 -12.17 -4.63 -13.22
CA LYS A 500 -11.96 -3.52 -14.18
C LYS A 500 -10.81 -3.82 -15.14
N MET A 501 -9.72 -4.42 -14.66
CA MET A 501 -8.61 -4.86 -15.52
C MET A 501 -9.05 -5.96 -16.49
N GLY A 502 -9.72 -7.01 -16.00
CA GLY A 502 -10.24 -8.09 -16.85
C GLY A 502 -11.28 -7.61 -17.86
N GLN A 503 -12.11 -6.63 -17.48
CA GLN A 503 -13.07 -6.00 -18.38
C GLN A 503 -12.38 -5.26 -19.52
N TRP A 504 -11.36 -4.44 -19.22
CA TRP A 504 -10.60 -3.76 -20.26
C TRP A 504 -9.84 -4.73 -21.15
N ALA A 505 -9.23 -5.76 -20.58
CA ALA A 505 -8.56 -6.81 -21.33
C ALA A 505 -9.49 -7.46 -22.36
N MET A 506 -10.71 -7.81 -21.93
CA MET A 506 -11.75 -8.36 -22.80
C MET A 506 -12.16 -7.39 -23.90
N GLU A 507 -12.39 -6.11 -23.58
CA GLU A 507 -12.76 -5.07 -24.56
C GLU A 507 -11.70 -4.96 -25.68
N VAL A 508 -10.41 -4.90 -25.32
CA VAL A 508 -9.31 -4.77 -26.29
C VAL A 508 -9.19 -5.98 -27.23
N GLU A 509 -9.42 -7.19 -26.70
CA GLU A 509 -9.32 -8.41 -27.50
C GLU A 509 -10.57 -8.65 -28.37
N GLU A 510 -11.76 -8.35 -27.84
CA GLU A 510 -13.04 -8.56 -28.55
C GLU A 510 -13.28 -7.58 -29.70
N ASP A 511 -12.55 -6.46 -29.77
CA ASP A 511 -12.49 -5.59 -30.95
C ASP A 511 -12.05 -6.35 -32.23
N PHE A 512 -11.38 -7.50 -32.06
CA PHE A 512 -10.85 -8.33 -33.14
C PHE A 512 -11.48 -9.72 -33.19
N ILE A 513 -12.65 -9.91 -32.57
CA ILE A 513 -13.35 -11.20 -32.61
C ILE A 513 -13.77 -11.53 -34.04
N GLY A 514 -13.43 -12.74 -34.50
CA GLY A 514 -13.83 -13.24 -35.81
C GLY A 514 -15.33 -13.53 -35.90
N GLU A 515 -15.84 -13.72 -37.12
CA GLU A 515 -17.23 -14.16 -37.36
C GLU A 515 -17.55 -15.52 -36.71
N ASP A 516 -16.51 -16.34 -36.52
CA ASP A 516 -16.55 -17.63 -35.81
C ASP A 516 -16.59 -17.48 -34.28
N GLY A 517 -16.54 -16.25 -33.76
CA GLY A 517 -16.52 -15.97 -32.32
C GLY A 517 -15.15 -16.22 -31.67
N VAL A 518 -14.09 -16.41 -32.46
CA VAL A 518 -12.73 -16.69 -31.97
C VAL A 518 -11.88 -15.42 -31.99
N ILE A 519 -11.15 -15.18 -30.90
CA ILE A 519 -10.13 -14.12 -30.85
C ILE A 519 -8.81 -14.72 -31.39
N PRO A 520 -8.27 -14.21 -32.51
CA PRO A 520 -7.06 -14.75 -33.10
C PRO A 520 -5.83 -14.48 -32.22
N GLY A 521 -4.84 -15.38 -32.25
CA GLY A 521 -3.66 -15.31 -31.36
C GLY A 521 -2.94 -13.96 -31.36
N TRP A 522 -2.78 -13.33 -32.54
CA TRP A 522 -2.14 -12.01 -32.66
C TRP A 522 -2.90 -10.88 -31.95
N ALA A 523 -4.22 -10.99 -31.81
CA ALA A 523 -5.05 -9.99 -31.14
C ALA A 523 -5.13 -10.22 -29.62
N ARG A 524 -4.64 -11.35 -29.11
CA ARG A 524 -4.62 -11.64 -27.67
C ARG A 524 -3.55 -10.80 -26.99
N ILE A 525 -3.91 -10.23 -25.85
CA ILE A 525 -3.03 -9.33 -25.11
C ILE A 525 -2.14 -10.09 -24.13
N TYR A 526 -0.99 -9.50 -23.83
CA TYR A 526 -0.04 -9.96 -22.81
C TYR A 526 0.58 -8.76 -22.11
N GLY A 527 1.38 -9.01 -21.07
CA GLY A 527 2.10 -7.95 -20.36
C GLY A 527 1.18 -6.96 -19.65
N MET A 528 -0.01 -7.40 -19.24
CA MET A 528 -0.99 -6.57 -18.54
C MET A 528 -0.38 -6.03 -17.24
N GLY A 529 -0.28 -4.71 -17.17
CA GLY A 529 0.29 -3.97 -16.05
C GLY A 529 -0.41 -2.63 -15.84
N PHE A 530 0.00 -1.92 -14.81
CA PHE A 530 -0.62 -0.63 -14.48
C PHE A 530 0.39 0.33 -13.85
N GLU A 531 0.23 1.61 -14.16
CA GLU A 531 0.89 2.73 -13.51
C GLU A 531 -0.16 3.54 -12.76
N LYS A 532 0.24 4.18 -11.67
CA LYS A 532 -0.68 4.89 -10.78
C LYS A 532 -0.55 6.39 -11.01
N ASP A 533 -1.68 7.09 -11.06
CA ASP A 533 -1.76 8.54 -10.88
C ASP A 533 -2.50 8.84 -9.57
N ILE A 534 -1.71 9.08 -8.53
CA ILE A 534 -2.19 9.26 -7.16
C ILE A 534 -2.86 10.62 -7.00
N ALA A 535 -2.40 11.62 -7.76
CA ALA A 535 -2.92 12.98 -7.68
C ALA A 535 -4.38 13.03 -8.16
N ASP A 536 -4.66 12.30 -9.24
CA ASP A 536 -5.97 12.34 -9.90
C ASP A 536 -6.87 11.14 -9.56
N ARG A 537 -6.45 10.27 -8.64
CA ARG A 537 -7.17 9.03 -8.26
C ARG A 537 -7.42 8.09 -9.44
N GLN A 538 -6.43 7.98 -10.31
CA GLN A 538 -6.51 7.22 -11.56
C GLN A 538 -5.45 6.12 -11.60
N ALA A 539 -5.75 5.07 -12.35
CA ALA A 539 -4.75 4.09 -12.75
C ALA A 539 -4.67 4.06 -14.28
N ILE A 540 -3.45 4.10 -14.80
CA ILE A 540 -3.13 3.93 -16.21
C ILE A 540 -2.84 2.45 -16.43
N LEU A 541 -3.82 1.73 -16.95
CA LEU A 541 -3.65 0.34 -17.36
C LEU A 541 -2.85 0.29 -18.68
N THR A 542 -1.98 -0.70 -18.81
CA THR A 542 -1.16 -0.91 -20.00
C THR A 542 -1.12 -2.40 -20.38
N CYS A 543 -1.12 -2.70 -21.68
CA CYS A 543 -0.87 -4.05 -22.18
C CYS A 543 -0.19 -4.01 -23.54
N GLN A 544 0.34 -5.15 -23.98
CA GLN A 544 0.86 -5.33 -25.33
C GLN A 544 -0.08 -6.21 -26.16
N GLN A 545 -0.08 -5.97 -27.46
CA GLN A 545 -0.83 -6.71 -28.47
C GLN A 545 -0.02 -6.67 -29.78
N ARG A 546 -0.01 -7.74 -30.58
CA ARG A 546 0.61 -7.67 -31.91
C ARG A 546 -0.27 -6.85 -32.85
N ILE A 547 0.33 -6.15 -33.80
CA ILE A 547 -0.45 -5.31 -34.75
C ILE A 547 -1.11 -6.11 -35.88
N SER A 548 -0.61 -7.30 -36.21
CA SER A 548 -1.17 -8.14 -37.27
C SER A 548 -0.72 -9.61 -37.13
N PRO A 549 -1.40 -10.56 -37.81
CA PRO A 549 -0.99 -11.97 -37.80
C PRO A 549 0.40 -12.21 -38.39
N PHE A 550 0.87 -11.34 -39.29
CA PHE A 550 2.13 -11.50 -40.03
C PHE A 550 3.28 -10.66 -39.47
N SER A 551 3.05 -9.84 -38.45
CA SER A 551 4.07 -8.99 -37.84
C SER A 551 4.33 -9.39 -36.39
N ASN A 552 5.62 -9.38 -36.01
CA ASN A 552 6.04 -9.50 -34.61
C ASN A 552 6.12 -8.13 -33.92
N GLU A 553 5.77 -7.05 -34.62
CA GLU A 553 5.68 -5.73 -34.03
C GLU A 553 4.49 -5.66 -33.06
N GLU A 554 4.73 -5.00 -31.92
CA GLU A 554 3.81 -4.92 -30.80
C GLU A 554 3.36 -3.48 -30.59
N ILE A 555 2.07 -3.29 -30.26
CA ILE A 555 1.53 -2.01 -29.82
C ILE A 555 1.25 -2.05 -28.33
N THR A 556 1.67 -1.00 -27.62
CA THR A 556 1.24 -0.78 -26.24
C THR A 556 -0.12 -0.10 -26.21
N ARG A 557 -1.15 -0.77 -25.71
CA ARG A 557 -2.46 -0.16 -25.42
C ARG A 557 -2.44 0.45 -24.02
N ARG A 558 -3.20 1.54 -23.83
CA ARG A 558 -3.34 2.22 -22.55
C ARG A 558 -4.79 2.61 -22.28
N LYS A 559 -5.24 2.51 -21.03
CA LYS A 559 -6.55 3.02 -20.59
C LYS A 559 -6.43 3.63 -19.21
N VAL A 560 -7.01 4.82 -19.05
CA VAL A 560 -7.14 5.47 -17.75
C VAL A 560 -8.44 4.99 -17.12
N ILE A 561 -8.38 4.51 -15.88
CA ILE A 561 -9.55 4.16 -15.08
C ILE A 561 -9.59 5.00 -13.82
N THR A 562 -10.78 5.48 -13.45
CA THR A 562 -11.03 6.13 -12.15
C THR A 562 -11.26 5.07 -11.06
N CYS A 563 -10.66 5.34 -9.90
CA CYS A 563 -10.84 4.57 -8.67
C CYS A 563 -11.93 5.27 -7.84
N ASP A 564 -13.18 4.78 -7.91
CA ASP A 564 -14.37 5.51 -7.45
C ASP A 564 -14.69 5.30 -5.96
N SER A 565 -14.12 4.27 -5.32
CA SER A 565 -14.34 4.02 -3.89
C SER A 565 -13.14 4.46 -3.02
N THR A 566 -13.40 4.95 -1.80
CA THR A 566 -12.38 5.15 -0.75
C THR A 566 -11.56 3.88 -0.48
N THR A 567 -12.12 2.72 -0.81
CA THR A 567 -11.47 1.40 -0.80
C THR A 567 -10.57 1.20 -2.04
N ASP A 568 -10.99 1.60 -3.25
CA ASP A 568 -10.19 1.57 -4.49
C ASP A 568 -8.91 2.43 -4.32
N LEU A 569 -9.03 3.53 -3.57
CA LEU A 569 -7.93 4.43 -3.22
C LEU A 569 -6.91 3.80 -2.26
N LEU A 570 -7.33 2.92 -1.35
CA LEU A 570 -6.41 2.25 -0.42
C LEU A 570 -5.52 1.20 -1.11
N GLN A 571 -5.87 0.78 -2.34
CA GLN A 571 -4.92 0.14 -3.26
C GLN A 571 -4.12 1.13 -4.12
N ALA A 572 -4.69 2.30 -4.43
CA ALA A 572 -4.08 3.33 -5.27
C ALA A 572 -3.04 4.21 -4.54
N LEU A 573 -3.00 4.23 -3.21
CA LEU A 573 -2.02 5.00 -2.42
C LEU A 573 -0.67 4.25 -2.34
N ARG A 574 0.35 4.74 -3.07
CA ARG A 574 1.77 4.45 -2.79
C ARG A 574 2.65 5.59 -3.31
N PRO A 575 3.50 6.27 -2.51
CA PRO A 575 4.57 7.10 -3.06
C PRO A 575 5.65 6.24 -3.77
N PRO A 576 6.44 6.80 -4.72
CA PRO A 576 7.53 6.09 -5.40
C PRO A 576 8.69 5.75 -4.46
N ILE A 577 9.48 4.74 -4.84
CA ILE A 577 10.62 4.20 -4.09
C ILE A 577 11.87 5.07 -4.34
N ALA A 578 12.52 5.53 -3.28
CA ALA A 578 13.97 5.27 -3.12
C ALA A 578 14.30 4.83 -1.70
N SER A 579 15.14 3.80 -1.66
CA SER A 579 15.93 3.26 -0.55
C SER A 579 15.74 3.87 0.85
N LEU A 580 15.02 3.14 1.70
CA LEU A 580 15.60 2.64 2.94
C LEU A 580 15.05 1.24 3.16
N ALA A 581 15.83 0.23 2.76
CA ALA A 581 16.04 -0.84 3.70
C ALA A 581 16.59 -0.16 4.97
N LEU A 582 15.74 0.12 5.95
CA LEU A 582 16.26 0.24 7.30
C LEU A 582 16.86 -1.13 7.59
N PRO A 583 18.15 -1.23 7.93
CA PRO A 583 18.55 -2.35 8.75
C PRO A 583 17.69 -2.21 10.00
N ILE A 584 16.65 -3.04 10.10
CA ILE A 584 16.32 -3.55 11.42
C ILE A 584 17.63 -4.17 11.83
N ALA A 585 18.36 -3.47 12.70
CA ALA A 585 19.34 -4.13 13.52
C ALA A 585 18.53 -5.21 14.23
N GLY A 586 18.53 -6.42 13.65
CA GLY A 586 18.45 -7.60 14.47
C GLY A 586 19.47 -7.41 15.58
N PRO A 587 19.21 -7.93 16.78
CA PRO A 587 20.20 -7.88 17.83
C PRO A 587 21.53 -8.31 17.21
N ARG A 588 22.58 -7.48 17.32
CA ARG A 588 23.93 -7.98 17.16
C ARG A 588 24.04 -9.11 18.18
N PHE A 589 23.84 -10.35 17.74
CA PHE A 589 24.44 -11.46 18.43
C PHE A 589 25.93 -11.13 18.42
N ALA A 590 26.45 -10.95 19.63
CA ALA A 590 27.87 -10.79 19.84
C ALA A 590 28.60 -11.85 19.00
N SER A 591 29.70 -11.44 18.39
CA SER A 591 30.75 -12.34 17.95
C SER A 591 30.88 -13.49 18.95
N PHE A 592 30.50 -14.71 18.53
CA PHE A 592 30.80 -15.95 19.23
C PHE A 592 32.29 -16.29 18.99
N ASP A 593 33.17 -15.43 19.50
CA ASP A 593 34.57 -15.78 19.72
C ASP A 593 34.73 -16.03 21.21
N GLY A 594 34.69 -17.31 21.57
CA GLY A 594 35.01 -17.77 22.92
C GLY A 594 33.98 -18.72 23.50
N LEU A 595 34.12 -20.01 23.17
CA LEU A 595 34.12 -21.15 24.09
C LEU A 595 33.76 -22.45 23.35
N GLY A 596 34.72 -23.39 23.30
CA GLY A 596 34.40 -24.82 23.45
C GLY A 596 34.43 -25.71 22.21
N GLY A 597 35.61 -26.27 21.91
CA GLY A 597 35.80 -27.72 21.74
C GLY A 597 35.22 -28.40 20.49
N ALA A 598 36.00 -28.44 19.42
CA ALA A 598 35.75 -29.28 18.25
C ALA A 598 35.75 -30.79 18.60
N ARG A 599 34.64 -31.49 18.32
CA ARG A 599 34.61 -32.95 18.15
C ARG A 599 34.58 -33.28 16.66
N LYS A 600 35.69 -33.81 16.15
CA LYS A 600 35.84 -34.33 14.77
C LYS A 600 34.93 -35.55 14.54
N ARG A 601 34.20 -35.59 13.41
CA ARG A 601 33.73 -36.83 12.78
C ARG A 601 34.38 -36.96 11.40
N LYS A 602 34.93 -38.16 11.15
CA LYS A 602 35.63 -38.58 9.92
C LYS A 602 34.65 -38.71 8.75
N ALA A 603 35.05 -38.24 7.57
CA ALA A 603 34.41 -38.55 6.29
C ALA A 603 34.93 -39.89 5.75
N ILE A 604 34.04 -40.64 5.10
CA ILE A 604 34.29 -41.88 4.37
C ILE A 604 34.26 -41.51 2.87
N GLU A 605 35.29 -41.89 2.12
CA GLU A 605 35.40 -41.71 0.66
C GLU A 605 34.63 -42.80 -0.10
N PRO A 606 34.03 -42.51 -1.28
CA PRO A 606 33.63 -43.52 -2.25
C PRO A 606 34.68 -43.72 -3.36
N PRO A 607 34.68 -44.89 -4.05
CA PRO A 607 35.80 -45.35 -4.86
C PRO A 607 35.77 -44.87 -6.33
N GLN A 608 36.97 -44.86 -6.94
CA GLN A 608 37.25 -44.61 -8.35
C GLN A 608 36.81 -45.76 -9.27
N GLU A 609 36.28 -45.42 -10.45
CA GLU A 609 36.22 -46.32 -11.61
C GLU A 609 36.70 -45.57 -12.87
N ASP A 610 37.52 -46.26 -13.66
CA ASP A 610 38.34 -45.76 -14.77
C ASP A 610 37.67 -45.83 -16.16
N ALA A 611 38.25 -45.05 -17.10
CA ALA A 611 38.29 -45.19 -18.57
C ALA A 611 37.42 -44.23 -19.43
N PRO A 612 37.76 -44.01 -20.72
CA PRO A 612 38.87 -43.16 -21.16
C PRO A 612 38.42 -42.02 -22.11
N ARG A 613 39.25 -40.97 -22.20
CA ARG A 613 39.08 -39.83 -23.10
C ARG A 613 39.72 -40.11 -24.46
N ASP A 614 39.04 -39.70 -25.53
CA ASP A 614 39.67 -39.33 -26.79
C ASP A 614 39.23 -37.94 -27.26
N ALA A 615 40.27 -37.16 -27.61
CA ALA A 615 40.37 -36.07 -28.59
C ALA A 615 39.46 -34.82 -28.48
N LEU A 616 40.03 -33.71 -28.01
CA LEU A 616 40.60 -32.67 -28.88
C LEU A 616 41.38 -31.63 -28.06
N GLU A 617 42.60 -31.35 -28.50
CA GLU A 617 43.57 -30.40 -27.92
C GLU A 617 43.26 -28.93 -28.22
N GLU A 618 43.82 -28.10 -27.33
CA GLU A 618 44.39 -26.75 -27.48
C GLU A 618 43.73 -25.66 -26.61
N ILE A 619 44.24 -25.56 -25.38
CA ILE A 619 43.92 -24.51 -24.42
C ILE A 619 45.06 -23.49 -24.41
N LEU A 620 44.73 -22.23 -24.68
CA LEU A 620 45.57 -21.07 -24.32
C LEU A 620 45.88 -21.10 -22.81
N GLU A 621 47.17 -20.96 -22.46
CA GLU A 621 47.63 -21.14 -21.08
C GLU A 621 46.94 -20.20 -20.05
N PRO A 622 46.63 -20.72 -18.84
CA PRO A 622 45.82 -20.05 -17.81
C PRO A 622 46.27 -18.66 -17.31
N PRO A 623 47.57 -18.25 -17.32
CA PRO A 623 47.91 -16.92 -16.82
C PRO A 623 47.46 -15.77 -17.73
N THR A 624 47.24 -16.00 -19.04
CA THR A 624 46.77 -14.95 -19.96
C THR A 624 45.28 -14.65 -19.79
N ILE A 625 44.46 -15.67 -19.52
CA ILE A 625 43.02 -15.52 -19.27
C ILE A 625 42.78 -14.77 -17.95
N LEU A 626 43.57 -15.06 -16.91
CA LEU A 626 43.50 -14.35 -15.63
C LEU A 626 43.94 -12.89 -15.73
N ALA A 627 45.00 -12.60 -16.50
CA ALA A 627 45.45 -11.23 -16.73
C ALA A 627 44.41 -10.42 -17.54
N PHE A 628 43.79 -11.04 -18.55
CA PHE A 628 42.74 -10.41 -19.34
C PHE A 628 41.45 -10.19 -18.52
N ALA A 629 41.04 -11.18 -17.73
CA ALA A 629 39.89 -11.04 -16.83
C ALA A 629 40.11 -9.97 -15.75
N ALA A 630 41.32 -9.84 -15.21
CA ALA A 630 41.67 -8.78 -14.27
C ALA A 630 41.67 -7.40 -14.94
N ALA A 631 42.22 -7.27 -16.15
CA ALA A 631 42.21 -6.03 -16.91
C ALA A 631 40.77 -5.60 -17.27
N VAL A 632 39.95 -6.54 -17.73
CA VAL A 632 38.52 -6.32 -18.00
C VAL A 632 37.77 -5.96 -16.72
N GLY A 633 38.06 -6.61 -15.60
CA GLY A 633 37.48 -6.28 -14.30
C GLY A 633 37.83 -4.87 -13.82
N ILE A 634 39.08 -4.44 -14.03
CA ILE A 634 39.54 -3.08 -13.72
C ILE A 634 38.87 -2.06 -14.66
N ILE A 635 38.77 -2.36 -15.95
CA ILE A 635 38.09 -1.51 -16.93
C ILE A 635 36.59 -1.39 -16.62
N ILE A 636 35.92 -2.49 -16.27
CA ILE A 636 34.52 -2.49 -15.84
C ILE A 636 34.36 -1.71 -14.54
N TRP A 637 35.30 -1.83 -13.59
CA TRP A 637 35.28 -1.07 -12.34
C TRP A 637 35.45 0.44 -12.60
N ILE A 638 36.42 0.84 -13.44
CA ILE A 638 36.63 2.23 -13.85
C ILE A 638 35.42 2.76 -14.62
N LEU A 639 34.90 2.00 -15.59
CA LEU A 639 33.71 2.39 -16.36
C LEU A 639 32.47 2.48 -15.47
N SER A 640 32.30 1.60 -14.48
CA SER A 640 31.20 1.67 -13.51
C SER A 640 31.32 2.88 -12.58
N ALA A 641 32.55 3.26 -12.21
CA ALA A 641 32.83 4.45 -11.42
C ALA A 641 32.60 5.75 -12.21
N VAL A 642 32.73 5.71 -13.54
CA VAL A 642 32.53 6.86 -14.45
C VAL A 642 31.09 6.97 -14.95
N THR A 643 30.35 5.87 -15.09
CA THR A 643 28.99 5.85 -15.69
C THR A 643 27.84 5.82 -14.68
N GLY A 644 28.11 5.59 -13.39
CA GLY A 644 27.10 5.49 -12.33
C GLY A 644 26.81 6.77 -11.53
N ARG A 645 27.41 7.92 -11.87
CA ARG A 645 27.12 9.20 -11.21
C ARG A 645 26.34 10.08 -12.18
N GLU A 646 25.14 10.53 -11.80
CA GLU A 646 24.48 11.63 -12.48
C GLU A 646 25.50 12.77 -12.64
N HIS A 647 25.77 13.18 -13.88
CA HIS A 647 26.72 14.24 -14.15
C HIS A 647 26.16 15.56 -13.61
N ILE A 648 26.59 15.95 -12.41
CA ILE A 648 26.27 17.26 -11.83
C ILE A 648 26.99 18.32 -12.66
N PRO A 649 26.26 19.23 -13.32
CA PRO A 649 26.88 20.29 -14.11
C PRO A 649 27.83 21.12 -13.25
N SER A 650 29.00 21.46 -13.80
CA SER A 650 29.94 22.39 -13.16
C SER A 650 29.26 23.72 -12.86
N GLY A 651 29.49 24.28 -11.66
CA GLY A 651 28.85 25.51 -11.21
C GLY A 651 27.46 25.32 -10.57
N THR A 652 27.04 24.08 -10.30
CA THR A 652 25.82 23.81 -9.52
C THR A 652 25.95 24.39 -8.10
N PRO A 653 25.01 25.23 -7.63
CA PRO A 653 25.04 25.75 -6.27
C PRO A 653 24.71 24.62 -5.27
N PRO A 654 25.51 24.41 -4.21
CA PRO A 654 25.27 23.33 -3.26
C PRO A 654 24.02 23.56 -2.40
N VAL A 655 23.65 24.83 -2.18
CA VAL A 655 22.49 25.25 -1.40
C VAL A 655 21.67 26.27 -2.19
N VAL A 656 20.35 26.16 -2.11
CA VAL A 656 19.41 27.17 -2.57
C VAL A 656 18.75 27.81 -1.35
N ILE A 657 18.94 29.12 -1.18
CA ILE A 657 18.26 29.90 -0.17
C ILE A 657 16.88 30.28 -0.70
N LEU A 658 15.84 29.74 -0.08
CA LEU A 658 14.45 29.95 -0.44
C LEU A 658 13.79 30.94 0.53
N THR A 659 13.24 32.02 0.00
CA THR A 659 12.47 32.99 0.80
C THR A 659 11.17 33.32 0.06
N VAL A 660 10.03 32.94 0.63
CA VAL A 660 8.71 33.33 0.12
C VAL A 660 8.43 34.77 0.54
N LEU A 661 8.02 35.61 -0.42
CA LEU A 661 7.82 37.03 -0.20
C LEU A 661 6.35 37.44 -0.20
N ASP A 662 5.98 38.25 0.78
CA ASP A 662 4.75 39.01 0.85
C ASP A 662 5.03 40.48 0.51
N GLU A 663 4.79 40.83 -0.76
CA GLU A 663 4.96 42.20 -1.27
C GLU A 663 3.75 43.10 -1.00
N GLU A 664 2.66 42.58 -0.41
CA GLU A 664 1.46 43.38 -0.10
C GLU A 664 1.52 43.97 1.31
N SER A 665 1.95 43.17 2.28
CA SER A 665 1.96 43.56 3.69
C SER A 665 3.21 44.36 4.09
N TYR A 666 4.27 44.35 3.26
CA TYR A 666 5.57 44.93 3.59
C TYR A 666 6.05 45.95 2.56
N SER A 667 6.88 46.91 3.00
CA SER A 667 7.42 47.94 2.12
C SER A 667 8.40 47.37 1.09
N LYS A 668 8.44 47.95 -0.10
CA LYS A 668 9.40 47.56 -1.15
C LYS A 668 10.85 47.69 -0.69
N GLU A 669 11.15 48.66 0.17
CA GLU A 669 12.48 48.88 0.74
C GLU A 669 12.88 47.74 1.68
N TYR A 670 11.98 47.30 2.55
CA TYR A 670 12.24 46.16 3.44
C TYR A 670 12.45 44.86 2.65
N ILE A 671 11.59 44.59 1.66
CA ILE A 671 11.75 43.42 0.78
C ILE A 671 13.07 43.47 0.00
N LYS A 672 13.47 44.65 -0.47
CA LYS A 672 14.77 44.84 -1.15
C LYS A 672 15.92 44.51 -0.21
N ASN A 673 15.88 45.00 1.03
CA ASN A 673 16.88 44.74 2.05
C ASN A 673 17.01 43.23 2.38
N VAL A 674 15.89 42.51 2.49
CA VAL A 674 15.87 41.05 2.65
C VAL A 674 16.53 40.35 1.46
N LYS A 675 16.17 40.72 0.23
CA LYS A 675 16.78 40.15 -0.99
C LYS A 675 18.28 40.40 -1.04
N GLU A 676 18.72 41.63 -0.77
CA GLU A 676 20.15 42.00 -0.74
C GLU A 676 20.94 41.13 0.25
N ASN A 677 20.43 40.92 1.47
CA ASN A 677 21.08 40.06 2.47
C ASN A 677 21.28 38.63 1.97
N ARG A 678 20.27 38.02 1.33
CA ARG A 678 20.39 36.66 0.78
C ARG A 678 21.33 36.60 -0.41
N ILE A 679 21.25 37.58 -1.31
CA ILE A 679 22.05 37.64 -2.55
C ILE A 679 23.53 37.78 -2.22
N GLU A 680 23.89 38.69 -1.31
CA GLU A 680 25.30 38.88 -0.93
C GLU A 680 25.88 37.65 -0.25
N TYR A 681 25.10 37.00 0.62
CA TYR A 681 25.54 35.77 1.28
C TYR A 681 25.71 34.63 0.26
N ALA A 682 24.74 34.48 -0.64
CA ALA A 682 24.78 33.46 -1.67
C ALA A 682 25.95 33.66 -2.65
N ARG A 683 26.23 34.91 -3.03
CA ARG A 683 27.39 35.28 -3.85
C ARG A 683 28.71 34.89 -3.19
N LYS A 684 28.84 35.05 -1.87
CA LYS A 684 30.04 34.69 -1.12
C LYS A 684 30.30 33.18 -1.11
N HIS A 685 29.25 32.36 -0.96
CA HIS A 685 29.37 30.90 -0.76
C HIS A 685 29.04 30.06 -2.01
N GLY A 686 28.78 30.70 -3.16
CA GLY A 686 28.38 30.01 -4.38
C GLY A 686 26.99 29.38 -4.31
N TYR A 687 26.11 29.89 -3.44
CA TYR A 687 24.72 29.43 -3.33
C TYR A 687 23.84 30.12 -4.38
N ALA A 688 22.63 29.60 -4.58
CA ALA A 688 21.58 30.28 -5.32
C ALA A 688 20.54 30.88 -4.38
N THR A 689 19.83 31.90 -4.87
CA THR A 689 18.66 32.47 -4.19
C THR A 689 17.40 32.23 -5.01
N PHE A 690 16.29 32.01 -4.33
CA PHE A 690 14.98 31.86 -4.96
C PHE A 690 13.90 32.60 -4.16
N PHE A 691 13.21 33.52 -4.83
CA PHE A 691 12.27 34.47 -4.23
C PHE A 691 10.86 34.38 -4.85
N PRO A 692 10.14 33.27 -4.65
CA PRO A 692 8.75 33.19 -5.07
C PRO A 692 7.85 34.06 -4.18
N LYS A 693 6.71 34.46 -4.72
CA LYS A 693 5.70 35.26 -4.01
C LYS A 693 4.60 34.35 -3.47
N VAL A 694 3.95 34.77 -2.39
CA VAL A 694 2.77 34.04 -1.86
C VAL A 694 1.72 33.80 -2.95
N LYS A 695 1.47 34.80 -3.80
CA LYS A 695 0.48 34.74 -4.89
C LYS A 695 0.86 33.85 -6.07
N ASP A 696 2.10 33.37 -6.13
CA ASP A 696 2.54 32.47 -7.21
C ASP A 696 1.94 31.06 -7.03
N TYR A 697 1.33 30.78 -5.87
CA TYR A 697 0.77 29.46 -5.53
C TYR A 697 -0.73 29.55 -5.23
N ASP A 698 -1.51 28.68 -5.86
CA ASP A 698 -2.92 28.50 -5.53
C ASP A 698 -3.08 27.67 -4.24
N LEU A 699 -3.44 28.35 -3.15
CA LEU A 699 -3.61 27.75 -1.84
C LEU A 699 -5.02 27.20 -1.59
N ASN A 700 -5.98 27.41 -2.52
CA ASN A 700 -7.36 26.93 -2.39
C ASN A 700 -8.05 27.35 -1.06
N GLY A 701 -7.84 28.60 -0.64
CA GLY A 701 -8.39 29.15 0.60
C GLY A 701 -7.58 28.87 1.87
N ALA A 702 -6.47 28.13 1.78
CA ALA A 702 -5.57 27.92 2.91
C ALA A 702 -4.73 29.20 3.23
N PRO A 703 -4.30 29.39 4.50
CA PRO A 703 -3.52 30.56 4.91
C PRO A 703 -2.22 30.78 4.11
N PRO A 704 -1.76 32.04 3.91
CA PRO A 704 -0.55 32.39 3.16
C PRO A 704 0.73 31.63 3.56
N SER A 705 0.84 31.25 4.83
CA SER A 705 2.00 30.52 5.36
C SER A 705 2.25 29.19 4.63
N TRP A 706 1.19 28.57 4.10
CA TRP A 706 1.27 27.35 3.30
C TRP A 706 2.08 27.48 2.02
N ALA A 707 2.30 28.69 1.50
CA ALA A 707 3.09 28.92 0.29
C ALA A 707 4.54 28.42 0.40
N ARG A 708 5.08 28.24 1.62
CA ARG A 708 6.45 27.71 1.83
C ARG A 708 6.66 26.29 1.30
N VAL A 709 5.63 25.44 1.40
CA VAL A 709 5.74 24.03 1.02
C VAL A 709 5.82 23.84 -0.50
N PRO A 710 4.89 24.38 -1.32
CA PRO A 710 5.01 24.31 -2.78
C PRO A 710 6.19 25.13 -3.28
N ALA A 711 6.63 26.16 -2.56
CA ALA A 711 7.85 26.90 -2.87
C ALA A 711 9.12 26.07 -2.70
N ALA A 712 9.23 25.25 -1.65
CA ALA A 712 10.34 24.31 -1.48
C ALA A 712 10.38 23.27 -2.60
N ARG A 713 9.21 22.76 -3.02
CA ARG A 713 9.10 21.85 -4.16
C ARG A 713 9.50 22.52 -5.47
N HIS A 714 9.07 23.77 -5.68
CA HIS A 714 9.47 24.58 -6.85
C HIS A 714 11.00 24.80 -6.85
N ALA A 715 11.62 25.07 -5.69
CA ALA A 715 13.08 25.21 -5.59
C ALA A 715 13.82 23.95 -6.06
N PHE A 716 13.44 22.75 -5.60
CA PHE A 716 14.06 21.49 -6.06
C PHE A 716 13.85 21.20 -7.55
N THR A 717 12.75 21.70 -8.12
CA THR A 717 12.47 21.56 -9.56
C THR A 717 13.34 22.52 -10.39
N LYS A 718 13.48 23.76 -9.92
CA LYS A 718 14.26 24.80 -10.60
C LYS A 718 15.77 24.59 -10.48
N PHE A 719 16.22 23.99 -9.38
CA PHE A 719 17.62 23.69 -9.10
C PHE A 719 17.82 22.17 -8.92
N PRO A 720 17.71 21.38 -9.99
CA PRO A 720 17.67 19.92 -9.96
C PRO A 720 19.06 19.29 -9.75
N PHE A 721 20.04 20.00 -9.21
CA PHE A 721 21.33 19.43 -8.84
C PHE A 721 21.83 19.93 -7.46
N SER A 722 21.15 20.90 -6.85
CA SER A 722 21.51 21.41 -5.52
C SER A 722 21.22 20.38 -4.42
N THR A 723 22.12 20.29 -3.44
CA THR A 723 22.04 19.30 -2.37
C THR A 723 21.03 19.70 -1.29
N TYR A 724 20.92 21.00 -0.99
CA TYR A 724 20.06 21.49 0.08
C TYR A 724 19.16 22.63 -0.39
N VAL A 725 17.93 22.65 0.09
CA VAL A 725 17.08 23.84 0.10
C VAL A 725 17.04 24.34 1.54
N TRP A 726 17.52 25.56 1.75
CA TRP A 726 17.40 26.25 3.02
C TRP A 726 16.25 27.25 2.93
N TYR A 727 15.12 26.90 3.52
CA TYR A 727 14.02 27.84 3.68
C TYR A 727 14.37 28.81 4.80
N LEU A 728 14.28 30.11 4.50
CA LEU A 728 14.50 31.18 5.45
C LEU A 728 13.43 32.24 5.26
N ASP A 729 12.64 32.46 6.32
CA ASP A 729 11.54 33.41 6.35
C ASP A 729 11.99 34.83 5.97
N GLN A 730 11.10 35.61 5.36
CA GLN A 730 11.38 36.98 4.97
C GLN A 730 11.70 37.86 6.19
N ASN A 731 11.14 37.55 7.36
CA ASN A 731 11.35 38.27 8.62
C ASN A 731 12.60 37.78 9.38
N SER A 732 13.68 37.51 8.64
CA SER A 732 14.95 37.04 9.20
C SER A 732 16.15 37.63 8.45
N PHE A 733 17.30 37.76 9.11
CA PHE A 733 18.57 38.13 8.46
C PHE A 733 19.67 37.12 8.74
N ILE A 734 20.50 36.87 7.72
CA ILE A 734 21.76 36.16 7.88
C ILE A 734 22.76 37.17 8.43
N MET A 735 23.26 36.91 9.63
CA MET A 735 24.08 37.85 10.39
C MET A 735 25.55 37.47 10.38
N ASN A 736 25.87 36.17 10.29
CA ASN A 736 27.25 35.70 10.25
C ASN A 736 27.61 35.22 8.83
N PRO A 737 28.39 36.00 8.05
CA PRO A 737 28.75 35.63 6.69
C PRO A 737 29.83 34.54 6.60
N GLU A 738 30.42 34.08 7.70
CA GLU A 738 31.48 33.06 7.71
C GLU A 738 30.95 31.63 7.92
N LEU A 739 29.78 31.49 8.53
CA LEU A 739 29.16 30.19 8.73
C LEU A 739 28.49 29.72 7.43
N THR A 740 28.51 28.41 7.16
CA THR A 740 27.90 27.78 5.98
C THR A 740 26.92 26.68 6.40
N VAL A 741 25.92 26.40 5.58
CA VAL A 741 24.96 25.31 5.86
C VAL A 741 25.68 23.96 5.94
N GLU A 742 26.65 23.72 5.07
CA GLU A 742 27.37 22.45 4.98
C GLU A 742 28.24 22.19 6.21
N THR A 743 28.98 23.19 6.71
CA THR A 743 29.94 22.98 7.81
C THR A 743 29.37 23.31 9.19
N HIS A 744 28.50 24.34 9.30
CA HIS A 744 27.96 24.76 10.58
C HIS A 744 26.84 23.84 11.08
N ILE A 745 26.07 23.26 10.14
CA ILE A 745 24.84 22.50 10.44
C ILE A 745 24.93 21.09 9.87
N MET A 746 25.05 20.93 8.54
CA MET A 746 24.82 19.65 7.85
C MET A 746 26.02 18.69 7.84
N ASP A 747 27.15 19.07 8.42
CA ASP A 747 28.28 18.16 8.61
C ASP A 747 27.85 17.01 9.54
N LYS A 748 28.22 15.78 9.17
CA LYS A 748 27.73 14.56 9.83
C LYS A 748 28.02 14.55 11.33
N LYS A 749 29.23 14.94 11.74
CA LYS A 749 29.61 14.95 13.17
C LYS A 749 29.01 16.16 13.87
N ARG A 750 28.94 17.29 13.18
CA ARG A 750 28.35 18.51 13.71
C ARG A 750 26.87 18.33 14.01
N ILE A 751 26.07 17.83 13.08
CA ILE A 751 24.63 17.66 13.27
C ILE A 751 24.32 16.66 14.40
N GLU A 752 25.11 15.60 14.54
CA GLU A 752 25.00 14.64 15.64
C GLU A 752 25.26 15.30 17.00
N SER A 753 26.22 16.24 17.08
CA SER A 753 26.51 17.01 18.29
C SER A 753 25.44 18.07 18.62
N LEU A 754 24.73 18.56 17.59
CA LEU A 754 23.68 19.56 17.73
C LEU A 754 22.29 18.95 17.99
N THR A 755 22.12 17.65 17.77
CA THR A 755 20.82 16.98 17.86
C THR A 755 20.30 16.97 19.29
N ILE A 756 19.11 17.55 19.50
CA ILE A 756 18.36 17.44 20.74
C ILE A 756 17.62 16.10 20.75
N LYS A 757 18.03 15.23 21.67
CA LYS A 757 17.56 13.84 21.80
C LYS A 757 16.40 13.74 22.78
N ASP A 758 15.49 12.78 22.55
CA ASP A 758 14.34 12.48 23.41
C ASP A 758 13.45 13.70 23.71
N GLN A 759 13.41 14.65 22.79
CA GLN A 759 12.64 15.88 22.90
C GLN A 759 11.20 15.67 22.42
N PRO A 760 10.16 15.96 23.22
CA PRO A 760 8.76 15.88 22.80
C PRO A 760 8.51 16.74 21.57
N ILE A 761 7.85 16.22 20.52
CA ILE A 761 7.58 16.98 19.29
C ILE A 761 6.63 18.15 19.51
N VAL A 762 5.67 17.99 20.43
CA VAL A 762 4.83 19.07 20.94
C VAL A 762 5.04 19.17 22.46
N PRO A 763 5.79 20.16 22.95
CA PRO A 763 6.05 20.33 24.38
C PRO A 763 4.78 20.71 25.17
N PRO A 764 4.71 20.41 26.48
CA PRO A 764 5.62 19.55 27.25
C PRO A 764 5.25 18.05 27.20
N ASP A 765 4.01 17.73 26.85
CA ASP A 765 3.40 16.41 27.15
C ASP A 765 3.24 15.46 25.95
N SER A 766 3.94 15.69 24.83
CA SER A 766 3.89 14.75 23.70
C SER A 766 4.58 13.42 24.02
N VAL A 767 3.84 12.32 23.84
CA VAL A 767 4.36 10.94 23.93
C VAL A 767 5.41 10.68 22.85
N ILE A 768 5.31 11.37 21.71
CA ILE A 768 6.20 11.20 20.58
C ILE A 768 7.38 12.16 20.68
N LYS A 769 8.59 11.61 20.63
CA LYS A 769 9.85 12.31 20.87
C LYS A 769 10.83 12.15 19.70
N THR A 770 11.80 13.05 19.61
CA THR A 770 12.94 12.89 18.68
C THR A 770 13.73 11.62 18.98
N TRP A 771 14.37 11.05 17.95
CA TRP A 771 15.13 9.82 18.09
C TRP A 771 16.42 10.03 18.91
N PRO A 772 16.74 9.13 19.86
CA PRO A 772 17.94 9.26 20.69
C PRO A 772 19.25 8.97 19.93
N HIS A 773 19.18 8.19 18.84
CA HIS A 773 20.36 7.66 18.14
C HIS A 773 20.29 7.83 16.61
N LEU A 774 19.80 8.97 16.12
CA LEU A 774 19.83 9.27 14.68
C LEU A 774 21.26 9.65 14.25
N LYS A 775 21.81 8.89 13.30
CA LYS A 775 23.12 9.21 12.68
C LYS A 775 23.01 10.40 11.74
N GLY A 776 24.03 11.25 11.70
CA GLY A 776 24.06 12.48 10.92
C GLY A 776 23.90 12.26 9.41
N GLU A 777 24.36 11.11 8.90
CA GLU A 777 24.18 10.73 7.49
C GLU A 777 22.72 10.50 7.07
N ASN A 778 21.85 10.17 8.04
CA ASN A 778 20.44 9.90 7.83
C ASN A 778 19.55 11.12 8.05
N VAL A 779 20.12 12.28 8.37
CA VAL A 779 19.36 13.52 8.59
C VAL A 779 19.00 14.13 7.23
N GLU A 780 17.70 14.40 7.04
CA GLU A 780 17.18 14.99 5.80
C GLU A 780 16.33 16.24 6.04
N LEU A 781 15.87 16.47 7.28
CA LEU A 781 15.19 17.68 7.70
C LEU A 781 15.76 18.20 9.02
N VAL A 782 16.14 19.47 9.05
CA VAL A 782 16.63 20.17 10.24
C VAL A 782 15.76 21.38 10.51
N LEU A 783 15.26 21.50 11.74
CA LEU A 783 14.56 22.67 12.23
C LEU A 783 14.80 22.85 13.74
N THR A 784 14.23 23.90 14.30
CA THR A 784 14.31 24.24 15.72
C THR A 784 12.95 24.06 16.39
N GLN A 785 12.91 24.10 17.72
CA GLN A 785 11.68 24.01 18.49
C GLN A 785 11.70 25.03 19.63
N ASP A 786 10.55 25.64 19.90
CA ASP A 786 10.34 26.56 21.02
C ASP A 786 9.18 26.11 21.93
N LYS A 787 8.78 26.95 22.88
CA LYS A 787 7.70 26.67 23.83
C LYS A 787 6.33 26.47 23.14
N GLU A 788 6.17 26.95 21.91
CA GLU A 788 4.92 26.86 21.16
C GLU A 788 4.88 25.69 20.18
N GLY A 789 6.00 24.99 19.97
CA GLY A 789 6.10 23.82 19.10
C GLY A 789 7.23 23.92 18.06
N LEU A 790 7.02 23.33 16.89
CA LEU A 790 8.04 23.28 15.84
C LEU A 790 8.22 24.65 15.16
N ALA A 791 9.42 25.21 15.22
CA ALA A 791 9.71 26.56 14.73
C ALA A 791 10.25 26.52 13.28
N GLN A 792 9.37 26.79 12.32
CA GLN A 792 9.62 26.61 10.88
C GLN A 792 10.12 27.86 10.14
N GLY A 793 10.46 28.94 10.85
CA GLY A 793 10.98 30.16 10.21
C GLY A 793 12.34 29.98 9.52
N SER A 794 13.05 28.91 9.87
CA SER A 794 14.29 28.53 9.22
C SER A 794 14.40 27.00 9.30
N PHE A 795 14.43 26.33 8.14
CA PHE A 795 14.61 24.89 8.08
C PHE A 795 15.40 24.50 6.84
N ILE A 796 16.12 23.38 6.94
CA ILE A 796 16.94 22.84 5.85
C ILE A 796 16.38 21.50 5.45
N VAL A 797 16.16 21.32 4.15
CA VAL A 797 15.76 20.04 3.55
C VAL A 797 16.87 19.57 2.62
N LYS A 798 17.35 18.35 2.86
CA LYS A 798 18.30 17.68 1.97
C LYS A 798 17.55 17.08 0.80
N ARG A 799 18.11 17.24 -0.41
CA ARG A 799 17.56 16.66 -1.62
C ARG A 799 17.60 15.13 -1.57
N GLY A 800 16.48 14.54 -1.95
CA GLY A 800 16.31 13.09 -2.07
C GLY A 800 14.84 12.74 -2.29
N GLU A 801 14.55 11.47 -2.54
CA GLU A 801 13.16 11.02 -2.67
C GLU A 801 12.35 11.26 -1.39
N TRP A 802 12.99 11.18 -0.21
CA TRP A 802 12.32 11.49 1.05
C TRP A 802 11.85 12.95 1.12
N SER A 803 12.64 13.91 0.64
CA SER A 803 12.22 15.32 0.62
C SER A 803 11.01 15.59 -0.25
N LYS A 804 10.87 14.86 -1.38
CA LYS A 804 9.68 14.93 -2.24
C LYS A 804 8.46 14.37 -1.50
N PHE A 805 8.60 13.17 -0.93
CA PHE A 805 7.57 12.55 -0.11
C PHE A 805 7.13 13.45 1.06
N PHE A 806 8.09 14.04 1.77
CA PHE A 806 7.84 14.93 2.89
C PHE A 806 7.05 16.18 2.47
N LEU A 807 7.50 16.88 1.43
CA LEU A 807 6.84 18.10 0.94
C LEU A 807 5.45 17.81 0.37
N ASP A 808 5.27 16.69 -0.33
CA ASP A 808 3.96 16.28 -0.85
C ASP A 808 3.00 15.90 0.29
N THR A 809 3.50 15.18 1.30
CA THR A 809 2.70 14.84 2.50
C THR A 809 2.31 16.10 3.26
N TRP A 810 3.24 17.04 3.45
CA TRP A 810 2.96 18.26 4.16
C TRP A 810 1.91 19.10 3.42
N PHE A 811 2.01 19.22 2.09
CA PHE A 811 1.06 19.98 1.27
C PHE A 811 -0.24 19.24 0.91
N ASP A 812 -0.49 18.05 1.47
CA ASP A 812 -1.66 17.24 1.13
C ASP A 812 -2.98 18.03 1.37
N PRO A 813 -3.94 17.98 0.44
CA PRO A 813 -5.24 18.64 0.61
C PRO A 813 -5.96 18.28 1.91
N LEU A 814 -5.76 17.08 2.47
CA LEU A 814 -6.32 16.67 3.76
C LEU A 814 -5.83 17.57 4.90
N TYR A 815 -4.53 17.89 4.94
CA TYR A 815 -3.96 18.75 5.98
C TYR A 815 -4.28 20.22 5.73
N ARG A 816 -4.35 20.64 4.47
CA ARG A 816 -4.71 22.03 4.11
C ARG A 816 -6.18 22.35 4.34
N SER A 817 -7.07 21.38 4.11
CA SER A 817 -8.51 21.53 4.37
C SER A 817 -8.89 21.36 5.83
N TYR A 818 -8.01 20.75 6.64
CA TYR A 818 -8.18 20.69 8.07
C TYR A 818 -7.86 22.05 8.71
N ASN A 819 -8.78 22.57 9.54
CA ASN A 819 -8.65 23.89 10.13
C ASN A 819 -7.72 23.88 11.36
N PHE A 820 -6.43 23.63 11.13
CA PHE A 820 -5.40 23.72 12.17
C PHE A 820 -5.31 25.14 12.72
N GLN A 821 -5.25 25.28 14.05
CA GLN A 821 -5.17 26.59 14.71
C GLN A 821 -3.99 27.45 14.22
N ARG A 822 -2.86 26.82 13.88
CA ARG A 822 -1.67 27.48 13.31
C ARG A 822 -1.29 26.94 11.93
N ALA A 823 -2.30 26.69 11.09
CA ALA A 823 -2.14 26.34 9.68
C ALA A 823 -1.11 25.21 9.43
N ASP A 824 -0.12 25.46 8.56
CA ASP A 824 0.95 24.53 8.21
C ASP A 824 1.85 24.15 9.39
N THR A 825 1.92 24.97 10.43
CA THR A 825 2.75 24.70 11.61
C THR A 825 2.25 23.50 12.39
N HIS A 826 1.00 23.55 12.84
CA HIS A 826 0.37 22.44 13.55
C HIS A 826 0.14 21.23 12.62
N ALA A 827 -0.02 21.46 11.31
CA ALA A 827 -0.05 20.37 10.35
C ALA A 827 1.25 19.57 10.37
N LEU A 828 2.42 20.25 10.38
CA LEU A 828 3.71 19.57 10.48
C LEU A 828 3.86 18.82 11.80
N GLU A 829 3.47 19.42 12.92
CA GLU A 829 3.52 18.76 14.23
C GLU A 829 2.69 17.48 14.26
N HIS A 830 1.47 17.55 13.74
CA HIS A 830 0.62 16.38 13.57
C HIS A 830 1.30 15.34 12.67
N ILE A 831 1.82 15.76 11.52
CA ILE A 831 2.50 14.85 10.59
C ILE A 831 3.68 14.15 11.26
N VAL A 832 4.54 14.89 11.96
CA VAL A 832 5.74 14.34 12.61
C VAL A 832 5.37 13.39 13.76
N GLN A 833 4.27 13.65 14.49
CA GLN A 833 3.79 12.74 15.54
C GLN A 833 3.24 11.41 14.99
N TRP A 834 2.55 11.45 13.85
CA TRP A 834 1.79 10.31 13.33
C TRP A 834 2.47 9.59 12.15
N HIS A 835 3.54 10.15 11.59
CA HIS A 835 4.33 9.53 10.51
C HIS A 835 5.78 9.27 10.96
N PRO A 836 6.08 8.07 11.50
CA PRO A 836 7.42 7.70 11.95
C PRO A 836 8.49 7.82 10.87
N THR A 837 8.13 7.68 9.59
CA THR A 837 9.02 7.86 8.43
C THR A 837 9.53 9.29 8.29
N ILE A 838 8.71 10.29 8.64
CA ILE A 838 9.11 11.71 8.65
C ILE A 838 9.92 12.01 9.90
N LEU A 839 9.47 11.53 11.06
CA LEU A 839 10.18 11.67 12.33
C LEU A 839 11.60 11.06 12.28
N SER A 840 11.78 9.93 11.60
CA SER A 840 13.08 9.22 11.47
C SER A 840 14.17 9.97 10.71
N LYS A 841 13.81 11.10 10.08
CA LYS A 841 14.70 11.93 9.26
C LYS A 841 14.81 13.37 9.75
N LEU A 842 14.01 13.71 10.76
CA LEU A 842 13.93 15.02 11.40
C LEU A 842 14.90 15.07 12.58
N VAL A 843 15.69 16.15 12.64
CA VAL A 843 16.48 16.54 13.81
C VAL A 843 16.04 17.91 14.29
N LEU A 844 15.90 18.03 15.60
CA LEU A 844 15.80 19.31 16.28
C LEU A 844 17.19 19.76 16.72
N VAL A 845 17.55 21.00 16.40
CA VAL A 845 18.79 21.65 16.87
C VAL A 845 18.44 22.84 17.78
N PRO A 846 19.39 23.31 18.63
CA PRO A 846 19.16 24.49 19.45
C PRO A 846 18.73 25.69 18.62
N GLN A 847 17.76 26.45 19.12
CA GLN A 847 17.12 27.57 18.43
C GLN A 847 18.13 28.55 17.79
N ARG A 848 19.24 28.86 18.47
CA ARG A 848 20.26 29.82 18.03
C ARG A 848 21.11 29.37 16.84
N ILE A 849 21.09 28.08 16.49
CA ILE A 849 21.93 27.54 15.40
C ILE A 849 21.50 28.08 14.03
N LEU A 850 20.19 28.22 13.79
CA LEU A 850 19.69 28.72 12.50
C LEU A 850 18.44 29.59 12.59
N ASN A 851 17.93 29.88 13.80
CA ASN A 851 16.61 30.50 13.97
C ASN A 851 16.52 31.39 15.23
N ALA A 852 17.58 32.11 15.61
CA ALA A 852 17.64 32.86 16.86
C ALA A 852 16.62 34.02 16.91
N TYR A 853 16.01 34.29 18.06
CA TYR A 853 14.97 35.32 18.18
C TYR A 853 15.52 36.72 18.51
N ALA A 854 14.96 37.76 17.89
CA ALA A 854 15.41 39.15 18.08
C ALA A 854 15.06 39.79 19.44
N LYS A 855 14.09 39.24 20.20
CA LYS A 855 13.64 39.77 21.51
C LYS A 855 13.52 38.66 22.56
N ASP A 856 13.78 39.01 23.82
CA ASP A 856 13.75 38.15 25.03
C ASP A 856 12.34 37.75 25.52
N HIS A 857 11.27 37.97 24.75
CA HIS A 857 9.92 37.54 25.18
C HIS A 857 9.78 36.01 25.31
N TYR A 858 10.76 35.28 24.80
CA TYR A 858 11.02 33.89 25.12
C TYR A 858 12.29 33.90 26.00
N ASP A 859 12.18 33.47 27.25
CA ASP A 859 13.24 33.38 28.30
C ASP A 859 14.70 33.35 27.82
N VAL A 860 15.62 33.88 28.62
CA VAL A 860 17.08 33.93 28.37
C VAL A 860 17.71 32.53 28.14
N GLU A 861 17.02 31.43 28.51
CA GLU A 861 17.40 30.04 28.19
C GLU A 861 16.92 29.54 26.80
N SER A 862 16.04 30.28 26.12
CA SER A 862 15.14 29.76 25.07
C SER A 862 15.53 30.08 23.61
N GLY A 863 16.57 30.88 23.36
CA GLY A 863 17.12 31.06 22.02
C GLY A 863 17.24 32.47 21.47
N ALA A 864 17.39 33.48 22.33
CA ALA A 864 17.65 34.86 21.92
C ALA A 864 18.97 35.01 21.11
N TYR A 865 18.94 35.91 20.13
CA TYR A 865 20.07 36.23 19.27
C TYR A 865 21.25 36.82 20.06
N LYS A 866 22.46 36.37 19.74
CA LYS A 866 23.71 37.00 20.18
C LYS A 866 24.62 37.24 18.98
N ASP A 867 25.50 38.24 19.10
CA ASP A 867 26.48 38.53 18.07
C ASP A 867 27.31 37.28 17.75
N GLY A 868 27.43 36.98 16.46
CA GLY A 868 28.05 35.77 15.93
C GLY A 868 27.09 34.62 15.62
N ASP A 869 25.82 34.67 16.08
CA ASP A 869 24.80 33.70 15.67
C ASP A 869 24.53 33.80 14.17
N PHE A 870 24.14 32.66 13.57
CA PHE A 870 24.03 32.54 12.12
C PHE A 870 22.89 33.40 11.54
N VAL A 871 21.71 33.31 12.16
CA VAL A 871 20.48 33.97 11.72
C VAL A 871 19.77 34.60 12.90
N ILE A 872 19.25 35.81 12.68
CA ILE A 872 18.26 36.46 13.53
C ILE A 872 16.88 36.41 12.89
N ARG A 873 15.85 36.16 13.69
CA ARG A 873 14.44 36.11 13.30
C ARG A 873 13.59 37.04 14.15
N PHE A 874 12.74 37.81 13.47
CA PHE A 874 11.74 38.67 14.07
C PHE A 874 10.41 37.90 14.13
N ALA A 875 10.23 37.06 15.15
CA ALA A 875 9.00 36.26 15.28
C ALA A 875 7.79 37.11 15.69
N GLY A 876 6.60 36.72 15.21
CA GLY A 876 5.34 37.41 15.51
C GLY A 876 5.09 38.68 14.69
N CYS A 877 5.85 38.91 13.61
CA CYS A 877 5.69 40.07 12.73
C CYS A 877 4.39 40.10 11.94
N ASP A 878 3.69 38.97 11.87
CA ASP A 878 2.40 38.86 11.18
C ASP A 878 1.22 39.22 12.11
N GLN A 879 1.49 39.62 13.36
CA GLN A 879 0.50 40.02 14.36
C GLN A 879 0.26 41.54 14.34
N GLN A 880 -1.01 41.96 14.45
CA GLN A 880 -1.39 43.37 14.41
C GLN A 880 -0.70 44.21 15.50
N GLY A 881 -0.06 45.31 15.12
CA GLY A 881 0.48 46.32 16.04
C GLY A 881 2.00 46.38 16.20
N ARG A 882 2.77 45.54 15.48
CA ARG A 882 4.25 45.59 15.45
C ARG A 882 4.77 46.01 14.07
N ASP A 883 5.78 46.88 14.06
CA ASP A 883 6.47 47.33 12.83
C ASP A 883 7.83 46.64 12.73
N CYS A 884 7.85 45.48 12.08
CA CYS A 884 9.05 44.68 12.00
C CYS A 884 10.12 45.24 11.07
N ALA A 885 9.76 46.09 10.11
CA ALA A 885 10.75 46.79 9.30
C ALA A 885 11.59 47.74 10.18
N LYS A 886 10.95 48.44 11.13
CA LYS A 886 11.67 49.26 12.13
C LYS A 886 12.48 48.43 13.10
N GLU A 887 11.94 47.32 13.60
CA GLU A 887 12.68 46.44 14.53
C GLU A 887 13.93 45.84 13.87
N ALA A 888 13.88 45.61 12.56
CA ALA A 888 14.96 45.01 11.79
C ALA A 888 16.01 46.01 11.28
N ASP A 889 15.76 47.33 11.37
CA ASP A 889 16.67 48.37 10.86
C ASP A 889 18.08 48.38 11.51
N PRO A 890 18.22 48.22 12.85
CA PRO A 890 19.55 48.15 13.47
C PRO A 890 20.38 46.98 12.93
N PHE A 891 19.76 45.80 12.81
CA PHE A 891 20.38 44.59 12.28
C PHE A 891 20.68 44.72 10.78
N SER A 892 19.89 45.50 10.07
CA SER A 892 20.09 45.81 8.64
C SER A 892 21.38 46.58 8.38
N LYS A 893 21.74 47.50 9.29
CA LYS A 893 23.02 48.21 9.26
C LYS A 893 24.15 47.29 9.67
N GLN A 894 23.94 46.49 10.71
CA GLN A 894 24.93 45.56 11.25
C GLN A 894 25.37 44.52 10.21
N TRP A 895 24.44 43.82 9.54
CA TRP A 895 24.82 42.78 8.57
C TRP A 895 25.54 43.40 7.36
N ARG A 896 25.14 44.59 6.89
CA ARG A 896 25.85 45.28 5.80
C ARG A 896 27.30 45.57 6.16
N THR A 897 27.54 46.05 7.38
CA THR A 897 28.91 46.27 7.87
C THR A 897 29.69 44.96 7.93
N LEU A 898 29.10 43.89 8.46
CA LEU A 898 29.76 42.58 8.55
C LEU A 898 30.10 41.97 7.19
N PHE A 899 29.29 42.22 6.16
CA PHE A 899 29.49 41.72 4.80
C PHE A 899 30.46 42.59 4.00
N ASN A 900 30.59 43.89 4.31
CA ASN A 900 31.49 44.82 3.65
C ASN A 900 32.87 44.95 4.33
N ALA A 901 33.04 44.47 5.56
CA ALA A 901 34.27 44.66 6.35
C ALA A 901 35.48 43.82 5.89
N ARG A 902 35.46 43.21 4.70
CA ARG A 902 36.57 42.39 4.18
C ARG A 902 36.73 42.51 2.67
#